data_AF-A0A6B3F408-F1
#
_entry.id   AF-A0A6B3F408-F1
#
_cell.length_a   1.000
_cell.length_b   1.000
_cell.length_c   1.000
_cell.angle_alpha   90.00
_cell.angle_beta   90.00
_cell.angle_gamma   90.00
#
_symmetry.space_group_name_H-M   'P 1'
#
loop_
_entity.id
_entity.type
_entity.pdbx_description
1 polymer ?
#
loop_
_entity_poly.entity_id
_entity_poly.type
_entity_poly.pdbx_seq_one_letter_code
_entity_poly.pdbx_strand_id
1 'polypeptide(L)'
;MSIHRTNPRPRNSAAIAALLLALTGAASYTLAVPAPAHAATSVLQSESSVLSGGATVENEHAGYTSTGYVGGYTDGNKGSAQSAYTVSSSFAGPGTVAVRYANGTGSAKTLTLTAGGSAQQITLPATNGWTSWSSVNVPVTFTKGANTLTLKFGAGDSGNVNVDSLTATTPADAPDPGGPTGPSVKEAETATLTGGAAVEREHTGYTGSGYVGGLTDANKGRALLATSVSSSFAGPGTVAVRYANGTGSAKTLTLTAGGSAQQITLPATNGWTSWSSVNVPVTFTKGANTLTLAFTGNDSGNVNIDSFTATTPTTDPTDPGDPGGPDPSGVGATLPFTTYEAESGTVKGSTIGSDRTYLTVTSEASGRKAVKLAQTGDYVEIKLSKPANAINLRYSLPDSSDGKGLDATLSAYADGRPLPGLHLTSRYAWVYGGYPYTNNPGEGQGHRFFDETRATLGQTLPAGTVLRLQKDSGDTAASYTIDLIEAEETGAAGTLPSGYVSARDLGVTPDDNQDDTVGLNQALEKAENQGKGLFLPAGTYNISDHINLTGVKLRGAGVWHTVLRGTGLKGGLFGQGGTSSIEDLMIDGQNTVRDDAGGQAAIESNFGTGSVIKNVWIQHTKVGLWISSPTDGLKASDLRIRNTYADGVNLHGAVKNTVVSNSSIRGTGDDAMAMWSDGAAVTNSVFRNNTVQLPTLANGAAVYGGSGNSVENNLISDTVVAASGIAVSSRFGEPFSGTTTVSGNILRRTGSMEVNWNTKLGALWVYADQSDINQPVVLKNNTVEDSTFSGLLLSWQKQISDLRVDGLTIDKAGHHGIEVYAGGKGTFANTKITNAADGALDVAGGFTVQRGSGNSGW
;
A
#
# COMPACT_ATOMS: atom_id res chain seq x y z
N MET A 1 -28.22 -26.87 -1.38
CA MET A 1 -28.87 -28.17 -1.62
C MET A 1 -27.76 -29.23 -1.65
N SER A 2 -27.76 -30.14 -0.66
CA SER A 2 -27.15 -31.50 -0.52
C SER A 2 -26.06 -32.05 -1.48
N ILE A 3 -25.10 -32.95 -1.15
CA ILE A 3 -24.72 -33.78 0.01
C ILE A 3 -23.43 -34.62 -0.37
N HIS A 4 -22.56 -34.95 0.62
CA HIS A 4 -21.76 -36.22 0.85
C HIS A 4 -20.21 -36.31 0.83
N ARG A 5 -19.70 -36.70 2.04
CA ARG A 5 -18.73 -37.78 2.46
C ARG A 5 -17.23 -37.56 2.28
N THR A 6 -16.41 -37.33 3.33
CA THR A 6 -15.94 -38.17 4.48
C THR A 6 -15.02 -39.35 4.15
N ASN A 7 -13.73 -39.26 4.50
CA ASN A 7 -13.08 -40.08 5.55
C ASN A 7 -11.57 -39.78 5.72
N PRO A 8 -11.04 -39.66 6.95
CA PRO A 8 -9.61 -39.61 7.24
C PRO A 8 -9.05 -40.97 7.74
N ARG A 9 -7.73 -41.19 7.65
CA ARG A 9 -7.05 -42.25 8.40
C ARG A 9 -5.79 -41.74 9.12
N PRO A 10 -5.48 -42.24 10.33
CA PRO A 10 -4.43 -41.73 11.22
C PRO A 10 -3.20 -42.65 11.31
N ARG A 11 -2.10 -42.15 11.91
CA ARG A 11 -1.15 -42.84 12.83
C ARG A 11 0.04 -41.90 13.13
N ASN A 12 0.26 -41.52 14.40
CA ASN A 12 1.20 -42.12 15.37
C ASN A 12 2.66 -42.09 14.89
N SER A 13 3.71 -41.76 15.64
CA SER A 13 4.00 -41.32 17.01
C SER A 13 5.54 -41.13 17.02
N ALA A 14 6.08 -40.22 17.82
CA ALA A 14 7.29 -40.44 18.65
C ALA A 14 7.96 -39.11 19.05
N ALA A 15 7.99 -38.89 20.36
CA ALA A 15 8.92 -38.01 21.05
C ALA A 15 10.29 -38.69 21.23
N ILE A 16 11.34 -37.89 21.47
CA ILE A 16 12.55 -38.10 22.30
C ILE A 16 13.43 -36.85 22.06
N ALA A 17 13.48 -35.86 22.96
CA ALA A 17 14.25 -35.76 24.22
C ALA A 17 15.76 -35.43 24.03
N ALA A 18 16.05 -34.17 24.37
CA ALA A 18 17.27 -33.47 24.78
C ALA A 18 18.59 -34.22 25.08
N LEU A 19 19.73 -33.57 24.77
CA LEU A 19 20.79 -33.33 25.76
C LEU A 19 21.71 -32.14 25.41
N LEU A 20 21.98 -31.31 26.41
CA LEU A 20 22.96 -30.22 26.48
C LEU A 20 24.41 -30.71 26.31
N LEU A 21 25.27 -29.88 25.72
CA LEU A 21 26.64 -29.67 26.20
C LEU A 21 27.10 -28.24 25.87
N ALA A 22 27.45 -27.48 26.91
CA ALA A 22 28.06 -26.15 26.82
C ALA A 22 29.57 -26.27 27.05
N LEU A 23 30.39 -25.59 26.22
CA LEU A 23 31.74 -25.14 26.61
C LEU A 23 32.25 -24.03 25.67
N THR A 24 32.23 -22.82 26.22
CA THR A 24 33.13 -21.67 26.09
C THR A 24 34.12 -21.58 24.91
N GLY A 25 34.02 -20.49 24.15
CA GLY A 25 35.09 -19.91 23.35
C GLY A 25 34.80 -18.44 23.07
N ALA A 26 35.42 -17.54 23.85
CA ALA A 26 35.38 -16.10 23.59
C ALA A 26 36.23 -15.80 22.34
N ALA A 27 35.59 -15.34 21.27
CA ALA A 27 36.23 -14.75 20.11
C ALA A 27 35.59 -13.39 19.83
N SER A 28 36.43 -12.38 19.76
CA SER A 28 36.10 -10.98 19.49
C SER A 28 35.37 -10.85 18.15
N TYR A 29 34.08 -10.51 18.17
CA TYR A 29 33.36 -10.15 16.96
C TYR A 29 33.68 -8.69 16.62
N THR A 30 34.57 -8.49 15.65
CA THR A 30 34.55 -7.29 14.82
C THR A 30 33.19 -7.23 14.12
N LEU A 31 32.43 -6.16 14.38
CA LEU A 31 31.18 -5.84 13.69
C LEU A 31 31.48 -5.70 12.19
N ALA A 32 31.16 -6.75 11.43
CA ALA A 32 31.03 -6.62 9.98
C ALA A 32 29.79 -5.76 9.72
N VAL A 33 30.00 -4.66 9.00
CA VAL A 33 28.93 -3.83 8.43
C VAL A 33 27.97 -4.75 7.65
N PRO A 34 26.64 -4.62 7.79
CA PRO A 34 25.72 -5.45 7.00
C PRO A 34 25.93 -5.13 5.51
N ALA A 35 26.18 -6.16 4.70
CA ALA A 35 26.28 -6.04 3.26
C ALA A 35 24.92 -5.57 2.68
N PRO A 36 24.90 -4.79 1.58
CA PRO A 36 23.67 -4.37 0.92
C PRO A 36 22.83 -5.58 0.50
N ALA A 37 21.50 -5.44 0.46
CA ALA A 37 20.56 -6.49 0.11
C ALA A 37 20.94 -7.14 -1.25
N HIS A 38 21.31 -8.42 -1.22
CA HIS A 38 21.65 -9.18 -2.42
C HIS A 38 20.41 -9.82 -3.03
N ALA A 39 20.44 -9.96 -4.36
CA ALA A 39 19.54 -10.82 -5.11
C ALA A 39 19.36 -12.19 -4.44
N ALA A 40 18.14 -12.71 -4.41
CA ALA A 40 17.87 -14.04 -3.85
C ALA A 40 18.71 -15.08 -4.60
N THR A 41 19.62 -15.72 -3.88
CA THR A 41 20.57 -16.69 -4.43
C THR A 41 20.12 -18.08 -3.98
N SER A 42 19.74 -18.93 -4.93
CA SER A 42 19.35 -20.31 -4.68
C SER A 42 20.39 -21.26 -5.25
N VAL A 43 20.99 -22.10 -4.40
CA VAL A 43 21.85 -23.20 -4.83
C VAL A 43 20.98 -24.44 -5.06
N LEU A 44 20.95 -24.89 -6.31
CA LEU A 44 20.18 -26.03 -6.80
C LEU A 44 21.16 -27.18 -7.06
N GLN A 45 21.14 -28.17 -6.17
CA GLN A 45 22.00 -29.35 -6.25
C GLN A 45 21.61 -30.22 -7.45
N SER A 46 22.56 -30.54 -8.33
CA SER A 46 22.26 -31.23 -9.59
C SER A 46 21.77 -32.65 -9.38
N GLU A 47 22.21 -33.33 -8.33
CA GLU A 47 21.72 -34.67 -7.99
C GLU A 47 20.27 -34.70 -7.50
N SER A 48 19.70 -33.54 -7.16
CA SER A 48 18.28 -33.37 -6.78
C SER A 48 17.41 -32.90 -7.94
N SER A 49 17.98 -32.76 -9.14
CA SER A 49 17.26 -32.31 -10.34
C SER A 49 16.46 -33.45 -11.00
N VAL A 50 15.52 -33.10 -11.87
CA VAL A 50 14.80 -34.08 -12.69
C VAL A 50 15.70 -34.48 -13.86
N LEU A 51 16.17 -35.73 -13.86
CA LEU A 51 17.09 -36.26 -14.86
C LEU A 51 16.35 -37.09 -15.92
N SER A 52 16.81 -36.99 -17.18
CA SER A 52 16.32 -37.89 -18.24
C SER A 52 17.29 -38.02 -19.41
N GLY A 53 17.00 -38.95 -20.33
CA GLY A 53 17.70 -39.09 -21.60
C GLY A 53 19.17 -39.52 -21.49
N GLY A 54 19.53 -40.14 -20.36
CA GLY A 54 20.86 -40.67 -20.07
C GLY A 54 21.68 -39.85 -19.06
N ALA A 55 21.20 -38.68 -18.63
CA ALA A 55 21.77 -37.97 -17.48
C ALA A 55 21.53 -38.77 -16.19
N THR A 56 22.55 -38.91 -15.35
CA THR A 56 22.49 -39.73 -14.12
C THR A 56 23.34 -39.11 -13.01
N VAL A 57 22.99 -39.42 -11.76
CA VAL A 57 23.80 -39.06 -10.59
C VAL A 57 25.01 -39.98 -10.49
N GLU A 58 26.17 -39.38 -10.26
CA GLU A 58 27.49 -40.00 -10.14
C GLU A 58 28.25 -39.38 -8.96
N ASN A 59 29.30 -40.05 -8.46
CA ASN A 59 30.02 -39.62 -7.25
C ASN A 59 31.48 -40.09 -7.17
N GLU A 60 32.03 -40.65 -8.25
CA GLU A 60 33.38 -41.20 -8.29
C GLU A 60 34.47 -40.13 -8.36
N HIS A 61 34.13 -38.89 -8.76
CA HIS A 61 35.05 -37.77 -8.80
C HIS A 61 34.84 -36.81 -7.62
N ALA A 62 35.77 -36.81 -6.66
CA ALA A 62 35.67 -35.98 -5.46
C ALA A 62 35.61 -34.46 -5.74
N GLY A 63 35.08 -33.69 -4.78
CA GLY A 63 35.02 -32.21 -4.83
C GLY A 63 33.67 -31.62 -5.25
N TYR A 64 32.66 -32.45 -5.51
CA TYR A 64 31.26 -32.03 -5.64
C TYR A 64 30.68 -31.58 -4.27
N THR A 65 29.60 -30.81 -4.30
CA THR A 65 28.84 -30.39 -3.13
C THR A 65 27.73 -31.39 -2.84
N SER A 66 27.27 -31.46 -1.58
CA SER A 66 26.18 -32.37 -1.19
C SER A 66 26.54 -33.85 -1.41
N THR A 67 25.79 -34.62 -2.22
CA THR A 67 25.85 -36.09 -2.23
C THR A 67 26.31 -36.70 -3.55
N GLY A 68 26.37 -35.92 -4.63
CA GLY A 68 26.89 -36.33 -5.93
C GLY A 68 26.89 -35.18 -6.93
N TYR A 69 27.10 -35.51 -8.20
CA TYR A 69 26.92 -34.60 -9.34
C TYR A 69 26.17 -35.33 -10.46
N VAL A 70 25.78 -34.61 -11.51
CA VAL A 70 25.15 -35.17 -12.71
C VAL A 70 26.18 -35.35 -13.81
N GLY A 71 26.37 -36.60 -14.21
CA GLY A 71 27.11 -37.01 -15.40
C GLY A 71 26.17 -37.49 -16.52
N GLY A 72 26.66 -38.37 -17.38
CA GLY A 72 25.83 -38.98 -18.43
C GLY A 72 25.60 -38.12 -19.68
N TYR A 73 26.22 -36.94 -19.79
CA TYR A 73 26.27 -36.14 -21.03
C TYR A 73 27.28 -36.70 -22.05
N THR A 74 27.27 -38.02 -22.26
CA THR A 74 28.18 -38.74 -23.17
C THR A 74 27.62 -38.81 -24.57
N ASP A 75 28.46 -39.03 -25.59
CA ASP A 75 28.06 -39.02 -27.00
C ASP A 75 26.87 -39.96 -27.33
N GLY A 76 26.73 -41.07 -26.59
CA GLY A 76 25.58 -41.98 -26.72
C GLY A 76 24.23 -41.38 -26.32
N ASN A 77 24.24 -40.32 -25.52
CA ASN A 77 23.07 -39.61 -25.01
C ASN A 77 22.89 -38.21 -25.64
N LYS A 78 23.63 -37.94 -26.73
CA LYS A 78 23.58 -36.64 -27.42
C LYS A 78 22.20 -36.38 -28.03
N GLY A 79 21.64 -35.21 -27.74
CA GLY A 79 20.30 -34.80 -28.13
C GLY A 79 19.21 -35.14 -27.11
N SER A 80 19.49 -36.03 -26.14
CA SER A 80 18.50 -36.52 -25.16
C SER A 80 18.84 -36.22 -23.70
N ALA A 81 20.12 -36.27 -23.29
CA ALA A 81 20.48 -36.09 -21.88
C ALA A 81 20.15 -34.69 -21.36
N GLN A 82 19.44 -34.62 -20.23
CA GLN A 82 19.06 -33.36 -19.59
C GLN A 82 18.92 -33.46 -18.07
N SER A 83 19.17 -32.34 -17.40
CA SER A 83 18.86 -32.10 -15.99
C SER A 83 17.99 -30.85 -15.87
N ALA A 84 16.82 -30.96 -15.21
CA ALA A 84 15.87 -29.87 -15.05
C ALA A 84 15.68 -29.48 -13.58
N TYR A 85 15.70 -28.18 -13.33
CA TYR A 85 15.66 -27.55 -12.01
C TYR A 85 14.49 -26.57 -11.95
N THR A 86 13.92 -26.37 -10.76
CA THR A 86 12.88 -25.36 -10.54
C THR A 86 13.41 -24.28 -9.61
N VAL A 87 13.21 -23.01 -9.98
CA VAL A 87 13.54 -21.85 -9.15
C VAL A 87 12.40 -20.84 -9.23
N SER A 88 11.95 -20.34 -8.08
CA SER A 88 10.94 -19.29 -8.02
C SER A 88 11.63 -17.93 -8.04
N SER A 89 11.17 -17.04 -8.93
CA SER A 89 11.62 -15.64 -8.99
C SER A 89 10.48 -14.72 -8.57
N SER A 90 10.71 -13.85 -7.59
CA SER A 90 9.71 -12.87 -7.14
C SER A 90 9.45 -11.78 -8.17
N PHE A 91 10.37 -11.58 -9.11
CA PHE A 91 10.33 -10.55 -10.15
C PHE A 91 10.65 -11.15 -11.53
N ALA A 92 10.16 -10.54 -12.61
CA ALA A 92 10.61 -10.84 -13.96
C ALA A 92 11.79 -9.92 -14.31
N GLY A 93 12.79 -10.42 -15.02
CA GLY A 93 13.94 -9.58 -15.39
C GLY A 93 15.27 -10.33 -15.50
N PRO A 94 16.36 -9.60 -15.77
CA PRO A 94 17.68 -10.19 -15.93
C PRO A 94 18.19 -10.75 -14.60
N GLY A 95 18.81 -11.93 -14.67
CA GLY A 95 19.52 -12.56 -13.56
C GLY A 95 20.69 -13.38 -14.08
N THR A 96 21.29 -14.19 -13.21
CA THR A 96 22.41 -15.06 -13.60
C THR A 96 22.21 -16.49 -13.09
N VAL A 97 22.71 -17.46 -13.84
CA VAL A 97 22.84 -18.85 -13.40
C VAL A 97 24.32 -19.20 -13.46
N ALA A 98 24.93 -19.44 -12.29
CA ALA A 98 26.27 -19.98 -12.20
C ALA A 98 26.20 -21.51 -12.29
N VAL A 99 26.76 -22.10 -13.33
CA VAL A 99 26.84 -23.56 -13.48
C VAL A 99 28.18 -24.01 -12.92
N ARG A 100 28.19 -24.78 -11.83
CA ARG A 100 29.39 -25.42 -11.27
C ARG A 100 29.59 -26.78 -11.92
N TYR A 101 30.77 -26.99 -12.52
CA TYR A 101 31.06 -28.15 -13.35
C TYR A 101 32.52 -28.60 -13.27
N ALA A 102 32.78 -29.84 -13.69
CA ALA A 102 34.12 -30.36 -13.97
C ALA A 102 34.20 -30.82 -15.44
N ASN A 103 35.32 -30.49 -16.10
CA ASN A 103 35.60 -30.85 -17.48
C ASN A 103 37.06 -31.32 -17.60
N GLY A 104 37.30 -32.60 -17.31
CA GLY A 104 38.62 -33.21 -17.38
C GLY A 104 39.08 -33.60 -18.80
N THR A 105 38.38 -33.18 -19.85
CA THR A 105 38.65 -33.62 -21.24
C THR A 105 39.84 -32.92 -21.91
N GLY A 106 40.41 -31.89 -21.29
CA GLY A 106 41.54 -31.12 -21.83
C GLY A 106 41.18 -30.08 -22.90
N SER A 107 39.91 -29.94 -23.26
CA SER A 107 39.40 -28.86 -24.12
C SER A 107 38.02 -28.38 -23.69
N ALA A 108 37.65 -27.16 -24.07
CA ALA A 108 36.33 -26.61 -23.75
C ALA A 108 35.20 -27.49 -24.33
N LYS A 109 34.10 -27.60 -23.58
CA LYS A 109 32.91 -28.35 -23.94
C LYS A 109 31.67 -27.48 -23.88
N THR A 110 30.56 -27.95 -24.41
CA THR A 110 29.31 -27.18 -24.48
C THR A 110 28.11 -28.00 -24.05
N LEU A 111 27.16 -27.31 -23.42
CA LEU A 111 25.79 -27.75 -23.14
C LEU A 111 24.84 -26.59 -23.51
N THR A 112 23.55 -26.86 -23.64
CA THR A 112 22.53 -25.83 -23.83
C THR A 112 21.78 -25.60 -22.52
N LEU A 113 21.77 -24.35 -22.03
CA LEU A 113 20.95 -23.91 -20.90
C LEU A 113 19.65 -23.29 -21.41
N THR A 114 18.51 -23.70 -20.86
CA THR A 114 17.21 -23.04 -21.10
C THR A 114 16.71 -22.43 -19.80
N ALA A 115 16.27 -21.17 -19.85
CA ALA A 115 15.69 -20.42 -18.72
C ALA A 115 14.59 -19.47 -19.24
N GLY A 116 13.44 -19.41 -18.58
CA GLY A 116 12.35 -18.50 -18.96
C GLY A 116 11.84 -18.67 -20.41
N GLY A 117 12.00 -19.86 -21.00
CA GLY A 117 11.65 -20.16 -22.39
C GLY A 117 12.71 -19.85 -23.44
N SER A 118 13.85 -19.26 -23.07
CA SER A 118 14.97 -18.97 -23.98
C SER A 118 16.10 -19.99 -23.83
N ALA A 119 16.68 -20.45 -24.94
CA ALA A 119 17.78 -21.42 -24.97
C ALA A 119 19.10 -20.76 -25.42
N GLN A 120 20.19 -21.07 -24.72
CA GLN A 120 21.53 -20.57 -24.99
C GLN A 120 22.55 -21.71 -24.88
N GLN A 121 23.42 -21.86 -25.88
CA GLN A 121 24.59 -22.74 -25.77
C GLN A 121 25.64 -22.09 -24.86
N ILE A 122 26.08 -22.81 -23.84
CA ILE A 122 27.07 -22.37 -22.85
C ILE A 122 28.38 -23.12 -23.08
N THR A 123 29.51 -22.41 -22.93
CA THR A 123 30.85 -22.99 -23.03
C THR A 123 31.41 -23.25 -21.63
N LEU A 124 31.92 -24.45 -21.43
CA LEU A 124 32.48 -25.00 -20.21
C LEU A 124 33.98 -25.29 -20.45
N PRO A 125 34.88 -24.33 -20.16
CA PRO A 125 36.33 -24.51 -20.27
C PRO A 125 36.88 -25.80 -19.63
N ALA A 126 38.05 -26.27 -20.07
CA ALA A 126 38.70 -27.41 -19.43
C ALA A 126 39.10 -27.08 -17.99
N THR A 127 38.82 -27.98 -17.06
CA THR A 127 39.32 -27.92 -15.68
C THR A 127 40.60 -28.76 -15.56
N ASN A 128 41.36 -28.58 -14.46
CA ASN A 128 42.56 -29.35 -14.18
C ASN A 128 42.23 -30.79 -13.70
N GLY A 129 41.55 -31.56 -14.55
CA GLY A 129 41.07 -32.91 -14.25
C GLY A 129 39.67 -32.97 -13.61
N TRP A 130 39.14 -34.18 -13.48
CA TRP A 130 37.76 -34.44 -13.06
C TRP A 130 37.44 -34.13 -11.59
N THR A 131 38.46 -34.02 -10.73
CA THR A 131 38.31 -33.60 -9.33
C THR A 131 38.43 -32.08 -9.14
N SER A 132 38.66 -31.34 -10.23
CA SER A 132 38.76 -29.88 -10.23
C SER A 132 37.47 -29.27 -10.78
N TRP A 133 36.80 -28.47 -9.96
CA TRP A 133 35.51 -27.87 -10.27
C TRP A 133 35.67 -26.37 -10.52
N SER A 134 34.98 -25.86 -11.53
CA SER A 134 34.92 -24.44 -11.89
C SER A 134 33.46 -24.00 -12.06
N SER A 135 33.21 -22.70 -12.10
CA SER A 135 31.89 -22.16 -12.41
C SER A 135 31.92 -21.29 -13.66
N VAL A 136 30.84 -21.32 -14.45
CA VAL A 136 30.59 -20.33 -15.51
C VAL A 136 29.29 -19.59 -15.17
N ASN A 137 29.32 -18.26 -15.27
CA ASN A 137 28.14 -17.43 -15.06
C ASN A 137 27.44 -17.20 -16.39
N VAL A 138 26.16 -17.56 -16.45
CA VAL A 138 25.34 -17.42 -17.65
C VAL A 138 24.27 -16.37 -17.37
N PRO A 139 24.25 -15.24 -18.08
CA PRO A 139 23.15 -14.29 -17.96
C PRO A 139 21.87 -14.92 -18.51
N VAL A 140 20.76 -14.78 -17.78
CA VAL A 140 19.45 -15.30 -18.18
C VAL A 140 18.36 -14.27 -17.86
N THR A 141 17.18 -14.44 -18.45
CA THR A 141 16.00 -13.66 -18.10
C THR A 141 15.00 -14.56 -17.39
N PHE A 142 14.63 -14.22 -16.17
CA PHE A 142 13.61 -14.92 -15.39
C PHE A 142 12.23 -14.33 -15.65
N THR A 143 11.21 -15.18 -15.66
CA THR A 143 9.81 -14.77 -15.52
C THR A 143 9.43 -14.70 -14.04
N LYS A 144 8.47 -13.85 -13.66
CA LYS A 144 7.93 -13.85 -12.30
C LYS A 144 7.23 -15.19 -12.00
N GLY A 145 7.42 -15.73 -10.81
CA GLY A 145 6.92 -17.04 -10.40
C GLY A 145 7.90 -18.17 -10.67
N ALA A 146 7.40 -19.39 -10.87
CA ALA A 146 8.23 -20.57 -11.09
C ALA A 146 8.92 -20.53 -12.47
N ASN A 147 10.23 -20.77 -12.47
CA ASN A 147 11.05 -20.90 -13.66
C ASN A 147 11.64 -22.31 -13.71
N THR A 148 11.61 -22.93 -14.88
CA THR A 148 12.32 -24.17 -15.14
C THR A 148 13.66 -23.86 -15.80
N LEU A 149 14.76 -24.21 -15.14
CA LEU A 149 16.11 -24.19 -15.71
C LEU A 149 16.41 -25.59 -16.26
N THR A 150 16.90 -25.70 -17.49
CA THR A 150 17.27 -27.01 -18.06
C THR A 150 18.67 -26.94 -18.65
N LEU A 151 19.57 -27.82 -18.23
CA LEU A 151 20.82 -28.11 -18.94
C LEU A 151 20.62 -29.35 -19.80
N LYS A 152 20.83 -29.21 -21.11
CA LYS A 152 20.66 -30.26 -22.09
C LYS A 152 21.93 -30.48 -22.88
N PHE A 153 22.28 -31.74 -23.13
CA PHE A 153 23.27 -32.09 -24.15
C PHE A 153 22.57 -32.15 -25.51
N GLY A 154 22.48 -31.01 -26.18
CA GLY A 154 21.80 -30.85 -27.45
C GLY A 154 22.57 -31.44 -28.64
N ALA A 155 21.91 -31.50 -29.80
CA ALA A 155 22.52 -32.01 -31.04
C ALA A 155 23.73 -31.17 -31.50
N GLY A 156 23.75 -29.87 -31.18
CA GLY A 156 24.87 -28.95 -31.46
C GLY A 156 25.93 -28.87 -30.38
N ASP A 157 25.77 -29.60 -29.27
CA ASP A 157 26.67 -29.54 -28.13
C ASP A 157 27.82 -30.55 -28.22
N SER A 158 28.87 -30.35 -27.43
CA SER A 158 30.06 -31.22 -27.38
C SER A 158 30.19 -32.07 -26.10
N GLY A 159 29.39 -31.81 -25.06
CA GLY A 159 29.12 -32.73 -23.95
C GLY A 159 30.35 -33.15 -23.12
N ASN A 160 30.29 -34.32 -22.48
CA ASN A 160 31.33 -34.91 -21.64
C ASN A 160 31.82 -33.97 -20.52
N VAL A 161 30.89 -33.55 -19.67
CA VAL A 161 31.14 -32.72 -18.48
C VAL A 161 30.35 -33.27 -17.29
N ASN A 162 30.78 -32.95 -16.08
CA ASN A 162 30.05 -33.25 -14.85
C ASN A 162 29.47 -31.95 -14.30
N VAL A 163 28.18 -31.92 -13.98
CA VAL A 163 27.50 -30.73 -13.45
C VAL A 163 27.13 -30.99 -12.00
N ASP A 164 27.66 -30.18 -11.10
CA ASP A 164 27.50 -30.34 -9.66
C ASP A 164 26.31 -29.56 -9.12
N SER A 165 26.22 -28.28 -9.47
CA SER A 165 25.14 -27.43 -8.97
C SER A 165 24.91 -26.23 -9.88
N LEU A 166 23.70 -25.69 -9.80
CA LEU A 166 23.35 -24.39 -10.37
C LEU A 166 23.12 -23.41 -9.23
N THR A 167 23.76 -22.24 -9.29
CA THR A 167 23.43 -21.13 -8.41
C THR A 167 22.64 -20.09 -9.20
N ALA A 168 21.33 -20.06 -8.98
CA ALA A 168 20.45 -19.09 -9.61
C ALA A 168 20.38 -17.81 -8.77
N THR A 169 20.74 -16.68 -9.38
CA THR A 169 20.58 -15.34 -8.83
C THR A 169 19.43 -14.67 -9.56
N THR A 170 18.24 -14.72 -8.97
CA THR A 170 17.01 -14.15 -9.56
C THR A 170 17.02 -12.63 -9.44
N PRO A 171 16.37 -11.88 -10.35
CA PRO A 171 16.23 -10.43 -10.19
C PRO A 171 15.66 -10.09 -8.82
N ALA A 172 16.30 -9.15 -8.13
CA ALA A 172 15.66 -8.42 -7.05
C ALA A 172 14.74 -7.34 -7.67
N ASP A 173 13.92 -6.70 -6.85
CA ASP A 173 13.35 -5.42 -7.24
C ASP A 173 14.49 -4.52 -7.78
N ALA A 174 14.20 -3.68 -8.78
CA ALA A 174 15.15 -2.64 -9.11
C ALA A 174 15.45 -1.88 -7.81
N PRO A 175 16.70 -1.44 -7.52
CA PRO A 175 16.94 -0.64 -6.34
C PRO A 175 15.92 0.51 -6.34
N ASP A 176 14.99 0.44 -5.39
CA ASP A 176 14.03 1.50 -5.12
C ASP A 176 14.86 2.78 -4.94
N PRO A 177 14.55 3.88 -5.66
CA PRO A 177 15.13 5.19 -5.37
C PRO A 177 14.96 5.63 -3.91
N GLY A 178 14.09 4.96 -3.13
CA GLY A 178 13.83 5.13 -1.70
C GLY A 178 14.99 4.77 -0.74
N GLY A 179 16.22 5.14 -1.08
CA GLY A 179 17.22 5.40 -0.04
C GLY A 179 16.69 6.43 0.96
N PRO A 180 17.16 6.42 2.22
CA PRO A 180 16.57 7.21 3.30
C PRO A 180 16.35 8.67 2.88
N THR A 181 15.14 9.18 3.13
CA THR A 181 14.69 10.56 2.88
C THR A 181 15.35 11.59 3.81
N GLY A 182 16.35 11.17 4.59
CA GLY A 182 17.27 12.02 5.33
C GLY A 182 18.51 12.42 4.51
N PRO A 183 19.40 13.26 5.06
CA PRO A 183 20.59 13.69 4.35
C PRO A 183 21.45 12.47 3.95
N SER A 184 21.60 12.22 2.65
CA SER A 184 22.42 11.13 2.16
C SER A 184 23.87 11.59 2.03
N VAL A 185 24.73 11.09 2.92
CA VAL A 185 26.17 11.40 2.90
C VAL A 185 26.88 10.48 1.90
N LYS A 186 27.66 11.06 1.00
CA LYS A 186 28.55 10.38 0.05
C LYS A 186 29.97 10.89 0.28
N GLU A 187 30.82 10.01 0.80
CA GLU A 187 32.24 10.30 1.00
C GLU A 187 32.93 10.48 -0.37
N ALA A 188 33.68 11.56 -0.54
CA ALA A 188 34.22 11.98 -1.83
C ALA A 188 35.25 10.98 -2.37
N GLU A 189 35.98 10.29 -1.50
CA GLU A 189 36.96 9.27 -1.89
C GLU A 189 36.34 8.00 -2.46
N THR A 190 35.02 7.85 -2.35
CA THR A 190 34.25 6.78 -3.01
C THR A 190 33.67 7.19 -4.36
N ALA A 191 33.84 8.46 -4.75
CA ALA A 191 33.38 8.99 -6.02
C ALA A 191 34.21 8.45 -7.19
N THR A 192 33.64 8.50 -8.40
CA THR A 192 34.40 8.29 -9.63
C THR A 192 35.29 9.50 -9.87
N LEU A 193 36.61 9.31 -9.82
CA LEU A 193 37.61 10.38 -9.99
C LEU A 193 38.22 10.33 -11.39
N THR A 194 38.41 11.49 -12.03
CA THR A 194 39.09 11.57 -13.34
C THR A 194 39.96 12.82 -13.46
N GLY A 195 40.79 12.87 -14.51
CA GLY A 195 41.51 14.08 -14.91
C GLY A 195 42.58 14.56 -13.92
N GLY A 196 42.98 13.74 -12.96
CA GLY A 196 44.00 14.03 -11.96
C GLY A 196 43.46 14.36 -10.56
N ALA A 197 42.14 14.29 -10.33
CA ALA A 197 41.58 14.21 -8.99
C ALA A 197 42.00 12.87 -8.34
N ALA A 198 42.41 12.91 -7.06
CA ALA A 198 42.97 11.74 -6.38
C ALA A 198 42.58 11.71 -4.90
N VAL A 199 42.55 10.50 -4.33
CA VAL A 199 42.32 10.32 -2.88
C VAL A 199 43.61 10.59 -2.10
N GLU A 200 43.52 11.49 -1.12
CA GLU A 200 44.60 12.01 -0.31
C GLU A 200 44.28 11.87 1.20
N ARG A 201 45.29 11.95 2.06
CA ARG A 201 45.19 11.62 3.51
C ARG A 201 46.12 12.42 4.42
N GLU A 202 46.92 13.31 3.87
CA GLU A 202 47.96 14.03 4.60
C GLU A 202 47.42 15.09 5.56
N HIS A 203 46.17 15.52 5.39
CA HIS A 203 45.48 16.43 6.31
C HIS A 203 44.43 15.71 7.15
N THR A 204 44.45 15.91 8.46
CA THR A 204 43.49 15.28 9.39
C THR A 204 42.15 16.00 9.42
N GLY A 205 41.09 15.33 9.90
CA GLY A 205 39.76 15.94 10.16
C GLY A 205 38.69 15.64 9.11
N TYR A 206 39.02 14.85 8.08
CA TYR A 206 38.07 14.30 7.11
C TYR A 206 37.19 13.19 7.73
N THR A 207 36.06 12.88 7.10
CA THR A 207 35.20 11.72 7.37
C THR A 207 35.56 10.55 6.45
N GLY A 208 35.09 9.34 6.76
CA GLY A 208 35.43 8.17 5.97
C GLY A 208 36.91 7.78 6.03
N SER A 209 37.47 7.43 4.88
CA SER A 209 38.80 6.84 4.72
C SER A 209 39.83 7.77 4.05
N GLY A 210 39.41 8.96 3.59
CA GLY A 210 40.26 9.97 2.97
C GLY A 210 39.44 11.19 2.50
N TYR A 211 40.05 12.03 1.66
CA TYR A 211 39.37 13.09 0.92
C TYR A 211 39.89 13.14 -0.52
N VAL A 212 39.27 13.93 -1.38
CA VAL A 212 39.72 14.15 -2.76
C VAL A 212 40.48 15.47 -2.89
N GLY A 213 41.73 15.39 -3.34
CA GLY A 213 42.57 16.51 -3.74
C GLY A 213 42.89 16.46 -5.24
N GLY A 214 44.08 16.93 -5.64
CA GLY A 214 44.52 16.90 -7.04
C GLY A 214 43.86 17.92 -7.98
N LEU A 215 43.03 18.83 -7.46
CA LEU A 215 42.36 19.91 -8.21
C LEU A 215 43.29 21.12 -8.46
N THR A 216 44.53 20.88 -8.90
CA THR A 216 45.56 21.90 -9.11
C THR A 216 45.54 22.44 -10.54
N ASP A 217 46.13 23.62 -10.79
CA ASP A 217 46.17 24.26 -12.11
C ASP A 217 46.69 23.34 -13.23
N ALA A 218 47.56 22.38 -12.89
CA ALA A 218 48.03 21.36 -13.84
C ALA A 218 46.87 20.57 -14.46
N ASN A 219 45.80 20.32 -13.70
CA ASN A 219 44.63 19.51 -14.02
C ASN A 219 43.36 20.34 -14.33
N LYS A 220 43.51 21.65 -14.49
CA LYS A 220 42.39 22.56 -14.79
C LYS A 220 41.70 22.19 -16.11
N GLY A 221 40.37 22.18 -16.08
CA GLY A 221 39.53 21.80 -17.22
C GLY A 221 39.34 20.29 -17.42
N ARG A 222 40.01 19.44 -16.63
CA ARG A 222 39.90 17.97 -16.74
C ARG A 222 39.58 17.26 -15.43
N ALA A 223 40.04 17.77 -14.28
CA ALA A 223 39.77 17.11 -13.01
C ALA A 223 38.32 17.26 -12.58
N LEU A 224 37.70 16.15 -12.21
CA LEU A 224 36.36 16.10 -11.62
C LEU A 224 36.21 14.88 -10.73
N LEU A 225 35.23 14.95 -9.85
CA LEU A 225 34.73 13.83 -9.08
C LEU A 225 33.20 13.73 -9.22
N ALA A 226 32.70 12.51 -9.40
CA ALA A 226 31.29 12.25 -9.64
C ALA A 226 30.74 11.16 -8.71
N THR A 227 29.60 11.44 -8.07
CA THR A 227 28.84 10.48 -7.26
C THR A 227 27.37 10.49 -7.68
N SER A 228 26.58 9.55 -7.18
CA SER A 228 25.14 9.51 -7.45
C SER A 228 24.34 9.49 -6.16
N VAL A 229 23.24 10.26 -6.17
CA VAL A 229 22.22 10.29 -5.13
C VAL A 229 20.86 10.02 -5.75
N SER A 230 20.02 9.26 -5.07
CA SER A 230 18.65 9.01 -5.53
C SER A 230 17.70 10.00 -4.88
N SER A 231 16.73 10.49 -5.65
CA SER A 231 15.66 11.36 -5.17
C SER A 231 14.32 10.69 -5.46
N SER A 232 13.48 10.52 -4.45
CA SER A 232 12.14 9.93 -4.63
C SER A 232 11.19 10.85 -5.40
N PHE A 233 11.45 12.16 -5.38
CA PHE A 233 10.66 13.18 -6.08
C PHE A 233 11.55 14.08 -6.94
N ALA A 234 10.97 14.68 -7.97
CA ALA A 234 11.61 15.79 -8.67
C ALA A 234 11.29 17.09 -7.90
N GLY A 235 12.24 18.02 -7.82
CA GLY A 235 12.02 19.28 -7.11
C GLY A 235 13.25 19.89 -6.47
N PRO A 236 13.09 21.04 -5.79
CA PRO A 236 14.19 21.74 -5.13
C PRO A 236 14.74 20.92 -3.95
N GLY A 237 16.06 20.97 -3.79
CA GLY A 237 16.77 20.39 -2.65
C GLY A 237 18.11 21.10 -2.45
N THR A 238 18.98 20.51 -1.63
CA THR A 238 20.31 21.07 -1.35
C THR A 238 21.39 20.00 -1.41
N VAL A 239 22.59 20.38 -1.83
CA VAL A 239 23.81 19.58 -1.72
C VAL A 239 24.80 20.36 -0.84
N ALA A 240 25.10 19.84 0.34
CA ALA A 240 26.18 20.35 1.16
C ALA A 240 27.49 19.73 0.68
N VAL A 241 28.47 20.55 0.33
CA VAL A 241 29.83 20.12 -0.01
C VAL A 241 30.72 20.41 1.19
N ARG A 242 31.26 19.38 1.84
CA ARG A 242 32.25 19.52 2.92
C ARG A 242 33.65 19.58 2.31
N TYR A 243 34.42 20.59 2.68
CA TYR A 243 35.70 20.91 2.06
C TYR A 243 36.69 21.54 3.04
N ALA A 244 37.98 21.52 2.67
CA ALA A 244 39.04 22.33 3.26
C ALA A 244 39.70 23.19 2.20
N ASN A 245 39.94 24.46 2.52
CA ASN A 245 40.56 25.44 1.63
C ASN A 245 41.63 26.22 2.42
N GLY A 246 42.84 25.66 2.50
CA GLY A 246 43.96 26.28 3.20
C GLY A 246 44.69 27.38 2.41
N THR A 247 44.17 27.84 1.27
CA THR A 247 44.90 28.79 0.40
C THR A 247 44.84 30.24 0.89
N GLY A 248 44.06 30.55 1.93
CA GLY A 248 43.91 31.91 2.47
C GLY A 248 43.02 32.85 1.65
N SER A 249 42.34 32.36 0.61
CA SER A 249 41.35 33.10 -0.17
C SER A 249 40.21 32.18 -0.59
N ALA A 250 39.03 32.73 -0.91
CA ALA A 250 37.97 31.93 -1.51
C ALA A 250 38.43 31.29 -2.82
N LYS A 251 37.94 30.08 -3.08
CA LYS A 251 38.18 29.29 -4.29
C LYS A 251 36.86 28.86 -4.91
N THR A 252 36.90 28.40 -6.16
CA THR A 252 35.70 28.03 -6.91
C THR A 252 35.87 26.69 -7.59
N LEU A 253 34.74 25.96 -7.69
CA LEU A 253 34.54 24.74 -8.48
C LEU A 253 33.15 24.81 -9.11
N THR A 254 32.89 23.98 -10.12
CA THR A 254 31.56 23.89 -10.76
C THR A 254 30.83 22.63 -10.29
N LEU A 255 29.68 22.79 -9.64
CA LEU A 255 28.78 21.68 -9.26
C LEU A 255 27.73 21.49 -10.35
N THR A 256 27.55 20.25 -10.82
CA THR A 256 26.44 19.84 -11.67
C THR A 256 25.53 18.86 -10.91
N ALA A 257 24.24 19.15 -10.86
CA ALA A 257 23.21 18.32 -10.25
C ALA A 257 21.89 18.44 -11.04
N GLY A 258 21.15 17.34 -11.23
CA GLY A 258 19.88 17.35 -11.96
C GLY A 258 19.95 17.91 -13.39
N GLY A 259 21.12 17.78 -14.04
CA GLY A 259 21.38 18.30 -15.39
C GLY A 259 21.76 19.79 -15.47
N SER A 260 21.81 20.52 -14.34
CA SER A 260 22.17 21.94 -14.30
C SER A 260 23.53 22.16 -13.62
N ALA A 261 24.37 23.01 -14.22
CA ALA A 261 25.70 23.35 -13.70
C ALA A 261 25.73 24.76 -13.10
N GLN A 262 26.38 24.92 -11.95
CA GLN A 262 26.59 26.20 -11.28
C GLN A 262 27.99 26.28 -10.66
N GLN A 263 28.63 27.45 -10.76
CA GLN A 263 29.89 27.69 -10.06
C GLN A 263 29.60 27.95 -8.58
N ILE A 264 30.31 27.23 -7.71
CA ILE A 264 30.19 27.34 -6.25
C ILE A 264 31.45 28.00 -5.68
N THR A 265 31.26 28.81 -4.65
CA THR A 265 32.35 29.47 -3.93
C THR A 265 32.63 28.73 -2.62
N LEU A 266 33.89 28.41 -2.41
CA LEU A 266 34.45 27.72 -1.25
C LEU A 266 35.35 28.70 -0.49
N PRO A 267 34.83 29.42 0.53
CA PRO A 267 35.61 30.31 1.39
C PRO A 267 36.91 29.70 1.94
N ALA A 268 37.87 30.54 2.34
CA ALA A 268 39.07 30.04 3.00
C ALA A 268 38.72 29.42 4.36
N THR A 269 39.29 28.26 4.65
CA THR A 269 39.24 27.65 5.98
C THR A 269 40.48 28.06 6.79
N ASN A 270 40.47 27.80 8.10
CA ASN A 270 41.62 28.04 8.98
C ASN A 270 42.70 26.95 8.78
N GLY A 271 43.23 26.84 7.56
CA GLY A 271 44.21 25.83 7.15
C GLY A 271 43.58 24.51 6.69
N TRP A 272 44.43 23.61 6.21
CA TRP A 272 44.04 22.36 5.54
C TRP A 272 43.46 21.28 6.46
N THR A 273 43.64 21.40 7.78
CA THR A 273 43.03 20.51 8.79
C THR A 273 41.70 21.05 9.32
N SER A 274 41.24 22.20 8.82
CA SER A 274 39.97 22.81 9.19
C SER A 274 38.96 22.63 8.05
N TRP A 275 37.85 21.96 8.34
CA TRP A 275 36.82 21.60 7.37
C TRP A 275 35.56 22.45 7.57
N SER A 276 34.91 22.82 6.48
CA SER A 276 33.66 23.60 6.46
C SER A 276 32.72 23.05 5.40
N SER A 277 31.45 23.44 5.44
CA SER A 277 30.46 23.04 4.42
C SER A 277 29.85 24.26 3.75
N VAL A 278 29.63 24.17 2.44
CA VAL A 278 28.78 25.10 1.70
C VAL A 278 27.52 24.38 1.26
N ASN A 279 26.35 24.99 1.50
CA ASN A 279 25.07 24.45 1.06
C ASN A 279 24.71 25.04 -0.29
N VAL A 280 24.55 24.18 -1.29
CA VAL A 280 24.27 24.59 -2.66
C VAL A 280 22.83 24.19 -3.01
N PRO A 281 21.92 25.14 -3.31
CA PRO A 281 20.58 24.82 -3.77
C PRO A 281 20.64 24.18 -5.16
N VAL A 282 19.92 23.07 -5.34
CA VAL A 282 19.86 22.33 -6.61
C VAL A 282 18.42 21.88 -6.87
N THR A 283 18.12 21.51 -8.12
CA THR A 283 16.86 20.86 -8.48
C THR A 283 17.17 19.41 -8.83
N PHE A 284 16.57 18.46 -8.12
CA PHE A 284 16.69 17.03 -8.39
C PHE A 284 15.64 16.56 -9.41
N THR A 285 15.99 15.58 -10.22
CA THR A 285 15.03 14.76 -10.97
C THR A 285 14.60 13.55 -10.13
N LYS A 286 13.41 13.00 -10.35
CA LYS A 286 13.03 11.71 -9.73
C LYS A 286 13.99 10.61 -10.18
N GLY A 287 14.41 9.72 -9.27
CA GLY A 287 15.37 8.66 -9.52
C GLY A 287 16.81 9.10 -9.29
N ALA A 288 17.76 8.48 -10.02
CA ALA A 288 19.18 8.72 -9.86
C ALA A 288 19.58 10.11 -10.38
N ASN A 289 20.31 10.85 -9.56
CA ASN A 289 20.91 12.14 -9.90
C ASN A 289 22.44 11.99 -9.79
N THR A 290 23.15 12.34 -10.86
CA THR A 290 24.61 12.40 -10.81
C THR A 290 25.02 13.77 -10.27
N LEU A 291 25.81 13.77 -9.20
CA LEU A 291 26.46 14.96 -8.65
C LEU A 291 27.90 14.97 -9.13
N THR A 292 28.26 15.99 -9.92
CA THR A 292 29.63 16.17 -10.42
C THR A 292 30.19 17.47 -9.89
N LEU A 293 31.35 17.40 -9.26
CA LEU A 293 32.13 18.59 -8.91
C LEU A 293 33.37 18.63 -9.81
N ALA A 294 33.43 19.62 -10.69
CA ALA A 294 34.46 19.76 -11.72
C ALA A 294 35.32 20.98 -11.48
N PHE A 295 36.63 20.85 -11.74
CA PHE A 295 37.56 21.97 -11.81
C PHE A 295 37.67 22.44 -13.26
N THR A 296 36.75 23.33 -13.66
CA THR A 296 36.65 23.80 -15.05
C THR A 296 37.65 24.93 -15.37
N GLY A 297 37.69 25.37 -16.63
CA GLY A 297 38.52 26.50 -17.05
C GLY A 297 38.16 27.83 -16.34
N ASN A 298 36.93 27.97 -15.84
CA ASN A 298 36.44 29.18 -15.16
C ASN A 298 36.65 29.14 -13.64
N ASP A 299 37.15 28.03 -13.11
CA ASP A 299 37.30 27.80 -11.68
C ASP A 299 38.70 28.19 -11.18
N SER A 300 38.86 28.33 -9.86
CA SER A 300 40.14 28.66 -9.22
C SER A 300 40.78 27.51 -8.43
N GLY A 301 40.02 26.44 -8.15
CA GLY A 301 40.54 25.14 -7.70
C GLY A 301 41.37 25.16 -6.41
N ASN A 302 42.27 24.17 -6.29
CA ASN A 302 43.19 23.97 -5.17
C ASN A 302 42.48 23.91 -3.81
N VAL A 303 41.56 22.96 -3.67
CA VAL A 303 40.77 22.68 -2.46
C VAL A 303 40.68 21.17 -2.25
N ASN A 304 40.40 20.75 -1.01
CA ASN A 304 40.18 19.35 -0.66
C ASN A 304 38.69 19.12 -0.42
N ILE A 305 38.12 18.08 -1.04
CA ILE A 305 36.69 17.76 -0.98
C ILE A 305 36.52 16.47 -0.19
N ASP A 306 35.74 16.53 0.87
CA ASP A 306 35.59 15.44 1.82
C ASP A 306 34.30 14.65 1.60
N SER A 307 33.15 15.32 1.52
CA SER A 307 31.88 14.62 1.35
C SER A 307 30.80 15.50 0.73
N PHE A 308 29.81 14.85 0.15
CA PHE A 308 28.55 15.45 -0.27
C PHE A 308 27.45 14.99 0.66
N THR A 309 26.58 15.90 1.09
CA THR A 309 25.35 15.55 1.78
C THR A 309 24.17 16.09 0.99
N ALA A 310 23.38 15.20 0.37
CA ALA A 310 22.21 15.61 -0.40
C ALA A 310 20.94 15.53 0.45
N THR A 311 20.18 16.62 0.46
CA THR A 311 18.81 16.70 0.99
C THR A 311 17.87 16.84 -0.19
N THR A 312 17.21 15.74 -0.56
CA THR A 312 16.28 15.66 -1.69
C THR A 312 14.87 16.12 -1.30
N PRO A 313 14.03 16.56 -2.26
CA PRO A 313 12.62 16.83 -1.99
C PRO A 313 11.93 15.60 -1.39
N THR A 314 11.07 15.83 -0.40
CA THR A 314 10.34 14.78 0.35
C THR A 314 8.88 14.65 -0.08
N THR A 315 8.39 15.56 -0.92
CA THR A 315 7.04 15.54 -1.48
C THR A 315 7.10 15.85 -2.97
N ASP A 316 6.12 15.32 -3.71
CA ASP A 316 5.83 15.82 -5.06
C ASP A 316 5.07 17.15 -4.88
N PRO A 317 5.61 18.30 -5.34
CA PRO A 317 4.92 19.58 -5.20
C PRO A 317 3.61 19.65 -6.00
N THR A 318 3.32 18.65 -6.84
CA THR A 318 2.07 18.47 -7.57
C THR A 318 1.15 17.42 -6.96
N ASP A 319 1.54 16.78 -5.85
CA ASP A 319 0.64 15.94 -5.07
C ASP A 319 -0.27 16.86 -4.25
N PRO A 320 -1.59 16.81 -4.44
CA PRO A 320 -2.52 17.65 -3.68
C PRO A 320 -2.51 17.34 -2.17
N GLY A 321 -1.87 16.24 -1.75
CA GLY A 321 -1.77 15.82 -0.36
C GLY A 321 -3.09 15.28 0.18
N ASP A 322 -3.10 14.79 1.41
CA ASP A 322 -4.31 14.31 2.10
C ASP A 322 -4.49 15.04 3.42
N PRO A 323 -5.41 16.02 3.51
CA PRO A 323 -5.58 16.81 4.72
C PRO A 323 -6.19 16.01 5.89
N GLY A 324 -6.59 14.75 5.66
CA GLY A 324 -7.22 13.83 6.61
C GLY A 324 -8.31 14.46 7.49
N GLY A 325 -8.99 15.45 6.91
CA GLY A 325 -10.15 16.20 7.38
C GLY A 325 -10.90 16.69 6.13
N PRO A 326 -11.80 17.69 6.22
CA PRO A 326 -12.33 18.29 5.01
C PRO A 326 -11.18 18.95 4.24
N ASP A 327 -11.25 18.88 2.91
CA ASP A 327 -10.34 19.60 2.03
C ASP A 327 -10.36 21.10 2.37
N PRO A 328 -9.26 21.87 2.17
CA PRO A 328 -9.26 23.30 2.41
C PRO A 328 -10.38 24.08 1.70
N SER A 329 -10.94 23.54 0.61
CA SER A 329 -12.13 24.06 -0.07
C SER A 329 -13.46 23.86 0.69
N GLY A 330 -13.48 23.04 1.73
CA GLY A 330 -14.65 22.66 2.53
C GLY A 330 -15.35 21.36 2.10
N VAL A 331 -14.79 20.62 1.14
CA VAL A 331 -15.32 19.34 0.64
C VAL A 331 -14.94 18.18 1.56
N GLY A 332 -15.85 17.22 1.78
CA GLY A 332 -15.63 16.08 2.67
C GLY A 332 -16.19 16.27 4.08
N ALA A 333 -15.90 15.32 4.97
CA ALA A 333 -16.43 15.29 6.33
C ALA A 333 -15.65 16.20 7.28
N THR A 334 -16.38 16.87 8.18
CA THR A 334 -15.80 17.54 9.36
C THR A 334 -15.66 16.52 10.49
N LEU A 335 -14.42 16.22 10.86
CA LEU A 335 -14.08 15.11 11.75
C LEU A 335 -13.52 15.59 13.09
N PRO A 336 -13.76 14.85 14.19
CA PRO A 336 -13.30 15.21 15.54
C PRO A 336 -11.82 14.92 15.78
N PHE A 337 -11.18 14.19 14.87
CA PHE A 337 -9.75 13.87 14.91
C PHE A 337 -8.94 14.71 13.93
N THR A 338 -7.64 14.77 14.17
CA THR A 338 -6.66 15.28 13.21
C THR A 338 -5.82 14.12 12.69
N THR A 339 -5.68 14.03 11.37
CA THR A 339 -4.87 13.00 10.73
C THR A 339 -3.46 13.52 10.46
N TYR A 340 -2.48 12.64 10.62
CA TYR A 340 -1.07 12.87 10.31
C TYR A 340 -0.58 11.70 9.47
N GLU A 341 -0.23 11.96 8.22
CA GLU A 341 0.43 10.98 7.35
C GLU A 341 1.84 10.69 7.88
N ALA A 342 2.20 9.41 8.03
CA ALA A 342 3.44 9.01 8.70
C ALA A 342 4.68 9.51 7.94
N GLU A 343 4.64 9.50 6.61
CA GLU A 343 5.72 9.97 5.74
C GLU A 343 5.92 11.49 5.78
N SER A 344 4.94 12.24 6.31
CA SER A 344 5.07 13.69 6.56
C SER A 344 5.77 13.99 7.90
N GLY A 345 6.01 12.97 8.72
CA GLY A 345 6.70 13.07 10.01
C GLY A 345 8.23 13.08 9.90
N THR A 346 8.90 13.14 11.05
CA THR A 346 10.35 12.86 11.14
C THR A 346 10.56 11.36 11.28
N VAL A 347 11.36 10.78 10.39
CA VAL A 347 11.47 9.31 10.26
C VAL A 347 12.90 8.86 10.47
N LYS A 348 13.06 7.76 11.20
CA LYS A 348 14.25 6.91 11.15
C LYS A 348 13.79 5.50 10.79
N GLY A 349 14.04 5.10 9.56
CA GLY A 349 13.46 3.91 8.94
C GLY A 349 13.42 4.11 7.42
N SER A 350 12.70 3.27 6.70
CA SER A 350 12.53 3.43 5.25
C SER A 350 11.14 3.97 4.92
N THR A 351 11.06 5.10 4.23
CA THR A 351 9.84 5.56 3.58
C THR A 351 9.54 4.67 2.38
N ILE A 352 8.31 4.19 2.27
CA ILE A 352 7.80 3.50 1.09
C ILE A 352 7.37 4.58 0.09
N GLY A 353 7.94 4.54 -1.12
CA GLY A 353 7.66 5.51 -2.20
C GLY A 353 6.24 5.40 -2.76
N SER A 354 5.89 6.12 -3.84
CA SER A 354 4.55 6.09 -4.43
C SER A 354 4.39 5.04 -5.56
N ASP A 355 3.41 4.16 -5.41
CA ASP A 355 3.02 3.12 -6.37
C ASP A 355 1.50 2.85 -6.29
N ARG A 356 0.90 2.50 -7.42
CA ARG A 356 -0.54 2.18 -7.57
C ARG A 356 -0.77 0.77 -8.13
N THR A 357 0.29 -0.03 -8.24
CA THR A 357 0.22 -1.39 -8.75
C THR A 357 -0.55 -2.26 -7.76
N TYR A 358 -1.69 -2.80 -8.19
CA TYR A 358 -2.45 -3.73 -7.37
C TYR A 358 -1.57 -4.89 -6.85
N LEU A 359 -1.84 -5.34 -5.62
CA LEU A 359 -1.04 -6.31 -4.86
C LEU A 359 0.31 -5.78 -4.34
N THR A 360 0.49 -4.46 -4.26
CA THR A 360 1.61 -3.86 -3.50
C THR A 360 1.11 -3.17 -2.26
N VAL A 361 1.87 -3.27 -1.15
CA VAL A 361 1.55 -2.57 0.12
C VAL A 361 1.35 -1.07 -0.14
N THR A 362 2.22 -0.50 -0.95
CA THR A 362 2.18 0.91 -1.35
C THR A 362 0.86 1.32 -1.99
N SER A 363 0.28 0.46 -2.85
CA SER A 363 -0.99 0.75 -3.51
C SER A 363 -2.15 0.87 -2.52
N GLU A 364 -2.01 0.35 -1.30
CA GLU A 364 -3.05 0.41 -0.27
C GLU A 364 -2.71 1.37 0.89
N ALA A 365 -1.64 2.14 0.76
CA ALA A 365 -1.28 3.20 1.70
C ALA A 365 -1.97 4.53 1.33
N SER A 366 -2.37 5.32 2.32
CA SER A 366 -2.89 6.69 2.13
C SER A 366 -1.81 7.53 1.43
N GLY A 367 -2.21 8.40 0.49
CA GLY A 367 -1.24 9.14 -0.33
C GLY A 367 -0.30 8.25 -1.17
N ARG A 368 -0.55 6.92 -1.19
CA ARG A 368 0.33 5.87 -1.72
C ARG A 368 1.71 5.85 -1.08
N LYS A 369 1.84 6.24 0.18
CA LYS A 369 3.13 6.31 0.90
C LYS A 369 2.95 5.86 2.34
N ALA A 370 4.01 5.35 2.94
CA ALA A 370 4.01 4.91 4.32
C ALA A 370 5.44 4.87 4.86
N VAL A 371 5.61 4.56 6.15
CA VAL A 371 6.91 4.43 6.81
C VAL A 371 7.07 3.01 7.35
N LYS A 372 8.11 2.31 6.91
CA LYS A 372 8.44 0.98 7.42
C LYS A 372 9.53 1.05 8.48
N LEU A 373 9.19 0.52 9.67
CA LEU A 373 10.07 0.33 10.82
C LEU A 373 10.50 -1.13 10.87
N ALA A 374 11.76 -1.43 10.56
CA ALA A 374 12.26 -2.81 10.46
C ALA A 374 13.35 -3.11 11.50
N GLN A 375 14.13 -2.10 11.88
CA GLN A 375 15.22 -2.24 12.84
C GLN A 375 14.80 -1.70 14.21
N THR A 376 15.37 -2.27 15.27
CA THR A 376 15.21 -1.71 16.61
C THR A 376 15.76 -0.28 16.64
N GLY A 377 14.95 0.64 17.16
CA GLY A 377 15.23 2.08 17.19
C GLY A 377 14.83 2.82 15.91
N ASP A 378 14.15 2.16 14.95
CA ASP A 378 13.41 2.83 13.89
C ASP A 378 12.14 3.48 14.47
N TYR A 379 11.81 4.68 14.00
CA TYR A 379 10.65 5.42 14.46
C TYR A 379 10.03 6.33 13.39
N VAL A 380 8.80 6.75 13.67
CA VAL A 380 8.15 7.93 13.09
C VAL A 380 7.74 8.90 14.21
N GLU A 381 7.96 10.18 13.98
CA GLU A 381 7.58 11.27 14.87
C GLU A 381 6.64 12.25 14.19
N ILE A 382 5.54 12.55 14.85
CA ILE A 382 4.60 13.59 14.44
C ILE A 382 4.50 14.64 15.55
N LYS A 383 4.31 15.90 15.15
CA LYS A 383 4.03 16.99 16.09
C LYS A 383 2.53 17.24 16.12
N LEU A 384 1.92 17.06 17.28
CA LEU A 384 0.48 17.26 17.43
C LEU A 384 0.12 18.74 17.21
N SER A 385 -0.88 19.00 16.36
CA SER A 385 -1.42 20.34 16.10
C SER A 385 -2.59 20.69 17.04
N LYS A 386 -3.20 19.69 17.66
CA LYS A 386 -4.29 19.81 18.64
C LYS A 386 -4.03 18.88 19.85
N PRO A 387 -4.66 19.12 21.01
CA PRO A 387 -4.63 18.17 22.10
C PRO A 387 -5.20 16.81 21.68
N ALA A 388 -4.65 15.73 22.24
CA ALA A 388 -5.15 14.37 22.01
C ALA A 388 -4.86 13.48 23.22
N ASN A 389 -5.78 12.59 23.56
CA ASN A 389 -5.58 11.57 24.60
C ASN A 389 -5.72 10.13 24.05
N ALA A 390 -6.01 10.01 22.76
CA ALA A 390 -6.11 8.74 22.06
C ALA A 390 -5.66 8.91 20.60
N ILE A 391 -5.31 7.77 20.00
CA ILE A 391 -5.01 7.66 18.58
C ILE A 391 -5.78 6.49 17.95
N ASN A 392 -6.09 6.63 16.67
CA ASN A 392 -6.38 5.53 15.78
C ASN A 392 -5.24 5.43 14.75
N LEU A 393 -4.52 4.33 14.80
CA LEU A 393 -3.33 4.09 14.00
C LEU A 393 -3.68 3.17 12.83
N ARG A 394 -3.40 3.57 11.59
CA ARG A 394 -3.43 2.69 10.42
C ARG A 394 -2.05 2.11 10.17
N TYR A 395 -1.95 0.79 10.11
CA TYR A 395 -0.67 0.08 10.07
C TYR A 395 -0.79 -1.25 9.32
N SER A 396 0.35 -1.82 8.96
CA SER A 396 0.47 -3.19 8.46
C SER A 396 1.58 -3.93 9.20
N LEU A 397 1.31 -5.18 9.57
CA LEU A 397 2.29 -6.15 10.03
C LEU A 397 2.40 -7.27 8.98
N PRO A 398 3.53 -7.99 8.91
CA PRO A 398 3.58 -9.27 8.22
C PRO A 398 2.50 -10.21 8.72
N ASP A 399 1.94 -11.03 7.83
CA ASP A 399 1.01 -12.08 8.23
C ASP A 399 1.73 -13.32 8.78
N SER A 400 0.99 -14.10 9.54
CA SER A 400 1.30 -15.48 9.92
C SER A 400 1.27 -16.41 8.72
N SER A 401 2.07 -17.48 8.74
CA SER A 401 2.08 -18.48 7.66
C SER A 401 0.78 -19.26 7.49
N ASP A 402 -0.09 -19.28 8.50
CA ASP A 402 -1.38 -19.96 8.50
C ASP A 402 -2.58 -19.02 8.33
N GLY A 403 -2.35 -17.72 8.10
CA GLY A 403 -3.40 -16.73 7.80
C GLY A 403 -4.30 -16.37 8.99
N LYS A 404 -3.88 -16.67 10.22
CA LYS A 404 -4.61 -16.30 11.45
C LYS A 404 -4.21 -14.96 12.04
N GLY A 405 -3.16 -14.36 11.48
CA GLY A 405 -2.53 -13.14 11.93
C GLY A 405 -1.48 -13.33 13.02
N LEU A 406 -0.73 -12.26 13.26
CA LEU A 406 0.22 -12.11 14.36
C LEU A 406 -0.28 -11.03 15.30
N ASP A 407 -0.01 -11.18 16.60
CA ASP A 407 -0.14 -10.10 17.58
C ASP A 407 1.23 -9.55 17.94
N ALA A 408 1.35 -8.22 18.02
CA ALA A 408 2.59 -7.54 18.35
C ALA A 408 2.33 -6.25 19.13
N THR A 409 3.36 -5.76 19.81
CA THR A 409 3.34 -4.41 20.39
C THR A 409 4.11 -3.44 19.51
N LEU A 410 3.80 -2.14 19.63
CA LEU A 410 4.64 -1.05 19.15
C LEU A 410 4.77 0.00 20.25
N SER A 411 6.00 0.40 20.56
CA SER A 411 6.27 1.36 21.63
C SER A 411 5.91 2.79 21.20
N ALA A 412 5.39 3.57 22.14
CA ALA A 412 4.97 4.95 21.91
C ALA A 412 5.57 5.89 22.96
N TYR A 413 5.88 7.13 22.55
CA TYR A 413 6.48 8.14 23.40
C TYR A 413 5.88 9.53 23.15
N ALA A 414 5.76 10.33 24.20
CA ALA A 414 5.45 11.77 24.15
C ALA A 414 6.65 12.57 24.65
N ASP A 415 7.24 13.40 23.78
CA ASP A 415 8.44 14.19 24.09
C ASP A 415 9.57 13.34 24.70
N GLY A 416 9.75 12.13 24.16
CA GLY A 416 10.75 11.15 24.62
C GLY A 416 10.38 10.39 25.90
N ARG A 417 9.22 10.65 26.51
CA ARG A 417 8.73 9.90 27.68
C ARG A 417 7.81 8.76 27.24
N PRO A 418 7.93 7.56 27.84
CA PRO A 418 7.13 6.40 27.43
C PRO A 418 5.63 6.62 27.69
N LEU A 419 4.82 6.11 26.78
CA LEU A 419 3.36 5.99 26.87
C LEU A 419 2.98 4.50 26.99
N PRO A 420 1.70 4.15 27.23
CA PRO A 420 1.23 2.79 27.04
C PRO A 420 1.59 2.28 25.63
N GLY A 421 2.11 1.05 25.55
CA GLY A 421 2.42 0.42 24.27
C GLY A 421 1.15 0.14 23.46
N LEU A 422 1.26 0.21 22.14
CA LEU A 422 0.16 -0.06 21.22
C LEU A 422 0.03 -1.57 20.99
N HIS A 423 -1.19 -2.09 21.05
CA HIS A 423 -1.49 -3.47 20.69
C HIS A 423 -1.92 -3.54 19.23
N LEU A 424 -1.13 -4.25 18.43
CA LEU A 424 -1.29 -4.39 16.99
C LEU A 424 -1.54 -5.85 16.64
N THR A 425 -2.30 -6.09 15.58
CA THR A 425 -2.56 -7.42 15.05
C THR A 425 -2.64 -7.41 13.52
N SER A 426 -2.27 -8.51 12.86
CA SER A 426 -2.55 -8.68 11.42
C SER A 426 -3.80 -9.53 11.16
N ARG A 427 -4.53 -9.92 12.21
CA ARG A 427 -5.69 -10.84 12.12
C ARG A 427 -6.80 -10.37 11.18
N TYR A 428 -7.01 -9.06 11.06
CA TYR A 428 -8.09 -8.46 10.24
C TYR A 428 -7.58 -7.83 8.94
N ALA A 429 -6.26 -7.87 8.73
CA ALA A 429 -5.62 -7.58 7.46
C ALA A 429 -5.41 -8.89 6.68
N TRP A 430 -4.84 -8.78 5.49
CA TRP A 430 -4.43 -9.87 4.63
C TRP A 430 -5.57 -10.78 4.16
N VAL A 431 -5.95 -10.59 2.90
CA VAL A 431 -6.68 -11.60 2.13
C VAL A 431 -5.85 -12.02 0.92
N TYR A 432 -6.17 -13.18 0.35
CA TYR A 432 -5.34 -13.87 -0.63
C TYR A 432 -6.19 -14.43 -1.77
N GLY A 433 -5.49 -14.74 -2.88
CA GLY A 433 -6.05 -15.39 -4.04
C GLY A 433 -6.98 -14.51 -4.89
N GLY A 434 -7.75 -15.16 -5.75
CA GLY A 434 -8.79 -14.53 -6.56
C GLY A 434 -10.13 -14.45 -5.81
N TYR A 435 -11.04 -13.61 -6.31
CA TYR A 435 -12.37 -13.47 -5.71
C TYR A 435 -13.21 -14.77 -5.88
N PRO A 436 -13.96 -15.23 -4.87
CA PRO A 436 -14.07 -14.67 -3.51
C PRO A 436 -12.79 -14.91 -2.71
N TYR A 437 -12.28 -13.84 -2.08
CA TYR A 437 -11.00 -13.88 -1.38
C TYR A 437 -11.06 -14.70 -0.10
N THR A 438 -9.94 -15.32 0.25
CA THR A 438 -9.76 -16.08 1.49
C THR A 438 -8.69 -15.45 2.37
N ASN A 439 -8.53 -15.94 3.60
CA ASN A 439 -7.39 -15.61 4.46
C ASN A 439 -6.31 -16.69 4.42
N ASN A 440 -6.09 -17.35 3.28
CA ASN A 440 -5.12 -18.44 3.13
C ASN A 440 -3.86 -18.00 2.36
N PRO A 441 -2.72 -17.78 3.05
CA PRO A 441 -1.47 -17.36 2.40
C PRO A 441 -0.97 -18.30 1.30
N GLY A 442 -1.35 -19.58 1.34
CA GLY A 442 -0.98 -20.58 0.34
C GLY A 442 -1.54 -20.30 -1.07
N GLU A 443 -2.53 -19.41 -1.19
CA GLU A 443 -3.11 -18.98 -2.47
C GLU A 443 -2.30 -17.87 -3.14
N GLY A 444 -1.35 -17.24 -2.42
CA GLY A 444 -0.57 -16.11 -2.92
C GLY A 444 -1.42 -14.86 -3.15
N GLN A 445 -0.89 -13.89 -3.90
CA GLN A 445 -1.60 -12.63 -4.23
C GLN A 445 -2.17 -11.91 -3.00
N GLY A 446 -1.38 -11.83 -1.92
CA GLY A 446 -1.80 -11.11 -0.71
C GLY A 446 -2.13 -9.65 -1.00
N HIS A 447 -3.20 -9.16 -0.38
CA HIS A 447 -3.71 -7.79 -0.46
C HIS A 447 -4.55 -7.47 0.77
N ARG A 448 -5.13 -6.26 0.86
CA ARG A 448 -5.78 -5.75 2.09
C ARG A 448 -4.78 -5.70 3.25
N PHE A 449 -3.62 -5.11 3.00
CA PHE A 449 -2.43 -5.21 3.86
C PHE A 449 -2.56 -4.49 5.20
N PHE A 450 -3.42 -3.48 5.27
CA PHE A 450 -3.52 -2.59 6.42
C PHE A 450 -4.74 -2.90 7.29
N ASP A 451 -4.55 -2.68 8.58
CA ASP A 451 -5.59 -2.63 9.59
C ASP A 451 -5.51 -1.29 10.36
N GLU A 452 -6.51 -1.02 11.20
CA GLU A 452 -6.54 0.13 12.10
C GLU A 452 -6.72 -0.32 13.56
N THR A 453 -6.01 0.32 14.49
CA THR A 453 -6.17 0.07 15.93
C THR A 453 -6.39 1.36 16.69
N ARG A 454 -7.31 1.30 17.65
CA ARG A 454 -7.62 2.40 18.57
C ARG A 454 -6.89 2.20 19.89
N ALA A 455 -6.17 3.22 20.34
CA ALA A 455 -5.42 3.17 21.58
C ALA A 455 -5.54 4.48 22.36
N THR A 456 -5.71 4.37 23.68
CA THR A 456 -5.62 5.52 24.59
C THR A 456 -4.17 5.74 25.01
N LEU A 457 -3.78 6.99 25.20
CA LEU A 457 -2.42 7.38 25.56
C LEU A 457 -2.22 7.46 27.09
N GLY A 458 -3.26 7.12 27.87
CA GLY A 458 -3.27 7.20 29.34
C GLY A 458 -3.33 8.62 29.92
N GLN A 459 -3.18 9.65 29.08
CA GLN A 459 -3.19 11.06 29.46
C GLN A 459 -3.53 11.94 28.24
N THR A 460 -4.01 13.17 28.48
CA THR A 460 -4.16 14.16 27.41
C THR A 460 -2.82 14.84 27.13
N LEU A 461 -2.32 14.66 25.91
CA LEU A 461 -1.16 15.34 25.38
C LEU A 461 -1.58 16.72 24.83
N PRO A 462 -0.88 17.81 25.17
CA PRO A 462 -1.17 19.12 24.60
C PRO A 462 -0.75 19.22 23.13
N ALA A 463 -1.32 20.20 22.41
CA ALA A 463 -0.79 20.59 21.11
C ALA A 463 0.70 20.99 21.22
N GLY A 464 1.49 20.62 20.22
CA GLY A 464 2.93 20.83 20.17
C GLY A 464 3.77 19.64 20.68
N THR A 465 3.15 18.68 21.38
CA THR A 465 3.81 17.43 21.80
C THR A 465 4.33 16.67 20.59
N VAL A 466 5.54 16.12 20.68
CA VAL A 466 6.08 15.18 19.70
C VAL A 466 5.65 13.77 20.11
N LEU A 467 4.73 13.18 19.35
CA LEU A 467 4.34 11.79 19.48
C LEU A 467 5.25 10.94 18.59
N ARG A 468 5.95 9.98 19.19
CA ARG A 468 6.82 9.02 18.50
C ARG A 468 6.24 7.61 18.58
N LEU A 469 6.17 6.92 17.45
CA LEU A 469 5.96 5.47 17.38
C LEU A 469 7.28 4.82 16.98
N GLN A 470 7.77 3.87 17.79
CA GLN A 470 9.12 3.33 17.66
C GLN A 470 9.11 1.81 17.83
N LYS A 471 9.86 1.11 16.96
CA LYS A 471 10.14 -0.31 17.13
C LYS A 471 11.25 -0.47 18.16
N ASP A 472 10.92 -0.83 19.39
CA ASP A 472 11.89 -1.16 20.43
C ASP A 472 12.27 -2.64 20.43
N SER A 473 13.20 -3.02 21.32
CA SER A 473 13.64 -4.42 21.45
C SER A 473 12.53 -5.38 21.90
N GLY A 474 11.48 -4.88 22.56
CA GLY A 474 10.30 -5.64 22.95
C GLY A 474 9.24 -5.75 21.84
N ASP A 475 9.37 -4.98 20.75
CA ASP A 475 8.43 -4.95 19.66
C ASP A 475 8.85 -5.99 18.60
N THR A 476 8.22 -7.16 18.65
CA THR A 476 8.72 -8.39 18.05
C THR A 476 8.35 -8.64 16.59
N ALA A 477 7.41 -7.89 15.99
CA ALA A 477 7.07 -8.10 14.58
C ALA A 477 8.27 -7.80 13.68
N ALA A 478 8.44 -8.57 12.59
CA ALA A 478 9.59 -8.41 11.70
C ALA A 478 9.65 -7.01 11.06
N SER A 479 8.50 -6.37 10.86
CA SER A 479 8.41 -4.96 10.50
C SER A 479 7.05 -4.38 10.88
N TYR A 480 6.99 -3.06 10.97
CA TYR A 480 5.76 -2.28 11.15
C TYR A 480 5.71 -1.27 10.02
N THR A 481 4.69 -1.33 9.16
CA THR A 481 4.45 -0.28 8.17
C THR A 481 3.40 0.65 8.73
N ILE A 482 3.78 1.88 9.03
CA ILE A 482 2.92 2.93 9.58
C ILE A 482 2.43 3.78 8.41
N ASP A 483 1.12 3.88 8.25
CA ASP A 483 0.49 4.67 7.19
C ASP A 483 0.11 6.05 7.71
N LEU A 484 -0.86 6.12 8.63
CA LEU A 484 -1.33 7.37 9.20
C LEU A 484 -1.71 7.23 10.67
N ILE A 485 -1.74 8.37 11.35
CA ILE A 485 -2.19 8.50 12.74
C ILE A 485 -3.35 9.50 12.78
N GLU A 486 -4.51 9.07 13.26
CA GLU A 486 -5.61 9.96 13.65
C GLU A 486 -5.53 10.21 15.16
N ALA A 487 -5.37 11.45 15.60
CA ALA A 487 -5.30 11.81 17.02
C ALA A 487 -6.48 12.70 17.43
N GLU A 488 -7.10 12.39 18.57
CA GLU A 488 -8.25 13.13 19.11
C GLU A 488 -8.37 13.02 20.63
N GLU A 489 -9.33 13.78 21.18
CA GLU A 489 -9.79 13.62 22.55
C GLU A 489 -11.02 12.69 22.57
N THR A 490 -10.99 11.63 23.38
CA THR A 490 -12.09 10.66 23.52
C THR A 490 -13.39 11.25 24.08
N GLY A 491 -13.32 12.44 24.69
CA GLY A 491 -14.37 12.96 25.56
C GLY A 491 -14.57 12.12 26.84
N ALA A 492 -15.44 12.59 27.73
CA ALA A 492 -15.90 11.83 28.88
C ALA A 492 -16.96 10.80 28.45
N ALA A 493 -17.03 9.67 29.16
CA ALA A 493 -18.10 8.70 28.96
C ALA A 493 -19.46 9.36 29.22
N GLY A 494 -20.38 9.20 28.26
CA GLY A 494 -21.76 9.65 28.39
C GLY A 494 -22.45 9.01 29.59
N THR A 495 -23.37 9.75 30.20
CA THR A 495 -24.21 9.28 31.32
C THR A 495 -25.62 8.98 30.85
N LEU A 496 -26.37 8.18 31.62
CA LEU A 496 -27.77 7.83 31.34
C LEU A 496 -28.61 9.08 31.01
N PRO A 497 -29.10 9.23 29.76
CA PRO A 497 -29.89 10.38 29.36
C PRO A 497 -31.36 10.25 29.78
N SER A 498 -32.05 11.38 29.90
CA SER A 498 -33.50 11.40 30.13
C SER A 498 -34.25 10.66 29.01
N GLY A 499 -35.25 9.86 29.37
CA GLY A 499 -36.01 9.05 28.41
C GLY A 499 -35.36 7.71 28.08
N TYR A 500 -34.30 7.31 28.79
CA TYR A 500 -33.64 6.01 28.66
C TYR A 500 -33.66 5.23 29.98
N VAL A 501 -33.41 3.92 29.88
CA VAL A 501 -33.07 3.02 31.00
C VAL A 501 -31.71 2.40 30.76
N SER A 502 -30.95 2.15 31.83
CA SER A 502 -29.62 1.53 31.73
C SER A 502 -29.73 0.03 31.52
N ALA A 503 -28.95 -0.52 30.58
CA ALA A 503 -28.84 -1.98 30.40
C ALA A 503 -28.31 -2.67 31.67
N ARG A 504 -27.44 -2.02 32.44
CA ARG A 504 -26.95 -2.54 33.72
C ARG A 504 -28.06 -2.68 34.75
N ASP A 505 -28.97 -1.72 34.82
CA ASP A 505 -30.13 -1.79 35.73
C ASP A 505 -31.13 -2.89 35.31
N LEU A 506 -31.06 -3.32 34.04
CA LEU A 506 -31.84 -4.41 33.47
C LEU A 506 -31.13 -5.76 33.47
N GLY A 507 -29.91 -5.84 34.04
CA GLY A 507 -29.18 -7.09 34.28
C GLY A 507 -28.11 -7.44 33.24
N VAL A 508 -27.76 -6.55 32.32
CA VAL A 508 -26.67 -6.75 31.34
C VAL A 508 -25.35 -6.27 31.93
N THR A 509 -24.30 -7.08 31.86
CA THR A 509 -23.01 -6.78 32.50
C THR A 509 -21.90 -6.74 31.43
N PRO A 510 -21.43 -5.56 31.01
CA PRO A 510 -20.30 -5.51 30.09
C PRO A 510 -18.99 -5.93 30.76
N ASP A 511 -17.98 -6.23 29.94
CA ASP A 511 -16.60 -6.55 30.33
C ASP A 511 -16.44 -7.83 31.20
N ASP A 512 -17.42 -8.72 31.17
CA ASP A 512 -17.36 -10.01 31.89
C ASP A 512 -16.95 -11.19 30.98
N ASN A 513 -16.66 -10.92 29.71
CA ASN A 513 -16.35 -11.88 28.65
C ASN A 513 -17.45 -12.91 28.35
N GLN A 514 -18.67 -12.67 28.82
CA GLN A 514 -19.83 -13.50 28.52
C GLN A 514 -20.61 -12.95 27.32
N ASP A 515 -21.52 -13.76 26.80
CA ASP A 515 -22.42 -13.38 25.71
C ASP A 515 -23.63 -12.61 26.25
N ASP A 516 -23.76 -11.36 25.80
CA ASP A 516 -24.81 -10.42 26.17
C ASP A 516 -26.02 -10.44 25.23
N THR A 517 -26.01 -11.22 24.14
CA THR A 517 -27.05 -11.16 23.09
C THR A 517 -28.47 -11.34 23.65
N VAL A 518 -28.69 -12.34 24.50
CA VAL A 518 -30.02 -12.59 25.10
C VAL A 518 -30.39 -11.47 26.07
N GLY A 519 -29.45 -11.04 26.90
CA GLY A 519 -29.67 -9.99 27.90
C GLY A 519 -30.01 -8.65 27.26
N LEU A 520 -29.31 -8.27 26.19
CA LEU A 520 -29.54 -7.04 25.44
C LEU A 520 -30.90 -7.03 24.72
N ASN A 521 -31.28 -8.12 24.07
CA ASN A 521 -32.60 -8.23 23.45
C ASN A 521 -33.73 -8.11 24.49
N GLN A 522 -33.60 -8.77 25.64
CA GLN A 522 -34.57 -8.63 26.75
C GLN A 522 -34.58 -7.21 27.34
N ALA A 523 -33.42 -6.56 27.42
CA ALA A 523 -33.31 -5.19 27.92
C ALA A 523 -33.97 -4.18 26.97
N LEU A 524 -33.82 -4.35 25.66
CA LEU A 524 -34.49 -3.54 24.64
C LEU A 524 -36.01 -3.69 24.71
N GLU A 525 -36.51 -4.92 24.78
CA GLU A 525 -37.94 -5.19 24.94
C GLU A 525 -38.50 -4.53 26.21
N LYS A 526 -37.77 -4.60 27.33
CA LYS A 526 -38.17 -3.92 28.58
C LYS A 526 -38.14 -2.40 28.45
N ALA A 527 -37.16 -1.83 27.74
CA ALA A 527 -37.06 -0.40 27.51
C ALA A 527 -38.24 0.09 26.64
N GLU A 528 -38.53 -0.63 25.56
CA GLU A 528 -39.64 -0.37 24.65
C GLU A 528 -40.99 -0.40 25.39
N ASN A 529 -41.25 -1.44 26.19
CA ASN A 529 -42.46 -1.56 26.99
C ASN A 529 -42.63 -0.42 28.02
N GLN A 530 -41.55 0.26 28.38
CA GLN A 530 -41.58 1.46 29.25
C GLN A 530 -41.70 2.77 28.46
N GLY A 531 -41.77 2.72 27.13
CA GLY A 531 -41.72 3.89 26.26
C GLY A 531 -40.38 4.64 26.32
N LYS A 532 -39.29 3.93 26.60
CA LYS A 532 -37.94 4.47 26.78
C LYS A 532 -36.94 3.86 25.81
N GLY A 533 -35.81 4.53 25.61
CA GLY A 533 -34.65 3.95 24.94
C GLY A 533 -33.80 3.10 25.90
N LEU A 534 -32.95 2.25 25.35
CA LEU A 534 -31.91 1.54 26.10
C LEU A 534 -30.60 2.32 26.02
N PHE A 535 -30.02 2.61 27.19
CA PHE A 535 -28.69 3.19 27.31
C PHE A 535 -27.70 2.08 27.69
N LEU A 536 -26.59 1.99 26.96
CA LEU A 536 -25.48 1.11 27.25
C LEU A 536 -24.37 1.93 27.94
N PRO A 537 -24.12 1.72 29.25
CA PRO A 537 -22.94 2.25 29.90
C PRO A 537 -21.65 1.85 29.20
N ALA A 538 -20.56 2.54 29.54
CA ALA A 538 -19.23 2.20 29.05
C ALA A 538 -18.88 0.73 29.38
N GLY A 539 -18.18 0.10 28.44
CA GLY A 539 -17.77 -1.30 28.48
C GLY A 539 -17.97 -2.00 27.14
N THR A 540 -17.44 -3.22 27.06
CA THR A 540 -17.57 -4.12 25.92
C THR A 540 -18.67 -5.14 26.20
N TYR A 541 -19.64 -5.21 25.29
CA TYR A 541 -20.71 -6.20 25.30
C TYR A 541 -20.45 -7.20 24.17
N ASN A 542 -20.31 -8.49 24.48
CA ASN A 542 -20.05 -9.48 23.44
C ASN A 542 -21.39 -10.03 22.93
N ILE A 543 -21.55 -10.11 21.61
CA ILE A 543 -22.80 -10.55 20.98
C ILE A 543 -22.52 -11.66 19.98
N SER A 544 -23.17 -12.81 20.18
CA SER A 544 -23.04 -13.98 19.30
C SER A 544 -24.01 -14.00 18.12
N ASP A 545 -25.01 -13.13 18.16
CA ASP A 545 -26.01 -12.94 17.11
C ASP A 545 -26.58 -11.51 17.18
N HIS A 546 -27.45 -11.16 16.24
CA HIS A 546 -28.05 -9.85 16.12
C HIS A 546 -28.81 -9.38 17.38
N ILE A 547 -28.78 -8.07 17.58
CA ILE A 547 -29.64 -7.35 18.52
C ILE A 547 -30.78 -6.67 17.75
N ASN A 548 -32.03 -6.94 18.16
CA ASN A 548 -33.23 -6.44 17.49
C ASN A 548 -33.54 -4.99 17.86
N LEU A 549 -33.44 -4.09 16.89
CA LEU A 549 -33.63 -2.65 17.04
C LEU A 549 -34.97 -2.15 16.49
N THR A 550 -35.95 -3.04 16.26
CA THR A 550 -37.24 -2.69 15.65
C THR A 550 -38.04 -1.71 16.52
N GLY A 551 -38.12 -0.44 16.11
CA GLY A 551 -38.91 0.59 16.82
C GLY A 551 -38.33 1.12 18.14
N VAL A 552 -37.06 0.84 18.44
CA VAL A 552 -36.43 1.17 19.74
C VAL A 552 -35.22 2.08 19.56
N LYS A 553 -34.92 2.87 20.60
CA LYS A 553 -33.74 3.74 20.67
C LYS A 553 -32.63 3.06 21.47
N LEU A 554 -31.42 3.05 20.93
CA LEU A 554 -30.21 2.57 21.57
C LEU A 554 -29.15 3.67 21.57
N ARG A 555 -28.54 3.91 22.74
CA ARG A 555 -27.45 4.89 22.87
C ARG A 555 -26.33 4.35 23.76
N GLY A 556 -25.08 4.48 23.32
CA GLY A 556 -23.91 4.18 24.15
C GLY A 556 -23.37 5.40 24.90
N ALA A 557 -22.26 5.20 25.61
CA ALA A 557 -21.53 6.23 26.32
C ALA A 557 -20.49 6.97 25.46
N GLY A 558 -20.51 6.78 24.14
CA GLY A 558 -19.55 7.33 23.17
C GLY A 558 -18.76 6.23 22.47
N VAL A 559 -18.30 6.51 21.24
CA VAL A 559 -17.60 5.54 20.39
C VAL A 559 -16.33 4.97 21.03
N TRP A 560 -15.65 5.72 21.91
CA TRP A 560 -14.48 5.26 22.66
C TRP A 560 -14.80 4.46 23.91
N HIS A 561 -16.06 4.49 24.38
CA HIS A 561 -16.44 4.03 25.71
C HIS A 561 -17.36 2.81 25.68
N THR A 562 -18.25 2.69 24.69
CA THR A 562 -19.19 1.56 24.54
C THR A 562 -18.88 0.79 23.28
N VAL A 563 -18.62 -0.52 23.40
CA VAL A 563 -18.33 -1.41 22.27
C VAL A 563 -19.32 -2.56 22.26
N LEU A 564 -20.02 -2.76 21.13
CA LEU A 564 -20.70 -4.00 20.79
C LEU A 564 -19.73 -4.86 19.98
N ARG A 565 -19.28 -5.98 20.55
CA ARG A 565 -18.30 -6.87 19.91
C ARG A 565 -18.98 -8.13 19.38
N GLY A 566 -18.96 -8.32 18.06
CA GLY A 566 -19.41 -9.54 17.42
C GLY A 566 -18.51 -10.74 17.72
N THR A 567 -18.94 -11.93 17.29
CA THR A 567 -18.12 -13.15 17.37
C THR A 567 -18.09 -13.86 16.02
N GLY A 568 -16.88 -14.09 15.50
CA GLY A 568 -16.68 -14.73 14.20
C GLY A 568 -17.23 -13.86 13.06
N LEU A 569 -18.28 -14.35 12.39
CA LEU A 569 -18.94 -13.66 11.27
C LEU A 569 -20.31 -13.07 11.66
N LYS A 570 -20.61 -13.04 12.96
CA LYS A 570 -21.92 -12.69 13.53
C LYS A 570 -21.84 -11.57 14.56
N GLY A 571 -22.98 -10.98 14.86
CA GLY A 571 -23.18 -9.82 15.72
C GLY A 571 -23.88 -8.69 14.95
N GLY A 572 -23.91 -7.50 15.55
CA GLY A 572 -24.52 -6.32 14.94
C GLY A 572 -25.97 -6.09 15.35
N LEU A 573 -26.59 -5.12 14.68
CA LEU A 573 -27.93 -4.61 14.94
C LEU A 573 -28.81 -4.82 13.70
N PHE A 574 -30.06 -5.19 13.89
CA PHE A 574 -31.00 -5.30 12.76
C PHE A 574 -32.37 -4.71 13.07
N GLY A 575 -33.00 -4.13 12.05
CA GLY A 575 -34.35 -3.59 12.13
C GLY A 575 -35.36 -4.39 11.31
N GLN A 576 -36.61 -4.46 11.78
CA GLN A 576 -37.73 -5.05 11.04
C GLN A 576 -38.85 -4.03 10.77
N GLY A 577 -38.55 -2.74 10.89
CA GLY A 577 -39.49 -1.63 10.79
C GLY A 577 -39.53 -0.77 12.06
N GLY A 578 -40.56 0.08 12.16
CA GLY A 578 -40.65 1.09 13.23
C GLY A 578 -39.67 2.24 13.04
N THR A 579 -39.60 3.13 14.01
CA THR A 579 -38.64 4.25 14.04
C THR A 579 -37.63 4.02 15.16
N SER A 580 -36.36 3.92 14.80
CA SER A 580 -35.26 3.56 15.70
C SER A 580 -34.18 4.62 15.71
N SER A 581 -33.40 4.66 16.79
CA SER A 581 -32.16 5.45 16.81
C SER A 581 -30.99 4.63 17.34
N ILE A 582 -29.82 4.78 16.71
CA ILE A 582 -28.55 4.17 17.16
C ILE A 582 -27.54 5.30 17.29
N GLU A 583 -27.05 5.54 18.52
CA GLU A 583 -26.17 6.67 18.80
C GLU A 583 -24.99 6.34 19.71
N ASP A 584 -23.86 6.99 19.50
CA ASP A 584 -22.75 7.10 20.45
C ASP A 584 -22.15 5.75 20.90
N LEU A 585 -21.86 4.84 19.97
CA LEU A 585 -21.26 3.54 20.28
C LEU A 585 -20.36 3.02 19.15
N MET A 586 -19.56 2.01 19.47
CA MET A 586 -18.80 1.24 18.49
C MET A 586 -19.42 -0.14 18.25
N ILE A 587 -19.31 -0.64 17.02
CA ILE A 587 -19.53 -2.03 16.63
C ILE A 587 -18.22 -2.60 16.06
N ASP A 588 -17.73 -3.70 16.64
CA ASP A 588 -16.49 -4.40 16.27
C ASP A 588 -16.80 -5.86 15.93
N GLY A 589 -16.89 -6.21 14.65
CA GLY A 589 -17.50 -7.46 14.19
C GLY A 589 -16.68 -8.73 14.41
N GLN A 590 -15.35 -8.65 14.32
CA GLN A 590 -14.39 -9.76 14.34
C GLN A 590 -14.30 -10.60 13.04
N ASN A 591 -14.86 -10.13 11.92
CA ASN A 591 -14.72 -10.80 10.63
C ASN A 591 -13.25 -10.84 10.18
N THR A 592 -12.85 -11.94 9.53
CA THR A 592 -11.50 -12.13 8.95
C THR A 592 -11.53 -12.37 7.43
N VAL A 593 -12.73 -12.51 6.87
CA VAL A 593 -13.00 -12.75 5.45
C VAL A 593 -14.38 -12.20 5.09
N ARG A 594 -14.65 -12.07 3.78
CA ARG A 594 -15.99 -11.83 3.25
C ARG A 594 -16.74 -13.16 3.12
N ASP A 595 -17.88 -13.27 3.78
CA ASP A 595 -18.86 -14.34 3.57
C ASP A 595 -20.24 -13.72 3.33
N ASP A 596 -20.66 -13.71 2.06
CA ASP A 596 -21.91 -13.07 1.65
C ASP A 596 -23.15 -13.80 2.20
N ALA A 597 -23.07 -15.12 2.39
CA ALA A 597 -24.21 -15.94 2.79
C ALA A 597 -24.32 -16.08 4.31
N GLY A 598 -23.19 -16.20 5.00
CA GLY A 598 -23.13 -16.43 6.45
C GLY A 598 -22.81 -15.21 7.31
N GLY A 599 -22.26 -14.15 6.70
CA GLY A 599 -21.81 -12.96 7.44
C GLY A 599 -22.91 -11.93 7.68
N GLN A 600 -22.98 -11.44 8.91
CA GLN A 600 -23.88 -10.35 9.32
C GLN A 600 -23.23 -8.98 9.10
N ALA A 601 -24.01 -7.96 8.72
CA ALA A 601 -23.54 -6.57 8.70
C ALA A 601 -23.55 -5.95 10.10
N ALA A 602 -22.93 -4.79 10.27
CA ALA A 602 -22.96 -4.08 11.55
C ALA A 602 -24.38 -3.58 11.88
N ILE A 603 -25.05 -3.02 10.87
CA ILE A 603 -26.41 -2.50 10.95
C ILE A 603 -27.15 -2.89 9.67
N GLU A 604 -28.22 -3.68 9.75
CA GLU A 604 -28.93 -4.16 8.56
C GLU A 604 -30.45 -4.20 8.63
N SER A 605 -31.06 -4.45 7.47
CA SER A 605 -32.49 -4.64 7.25
C SER A 605 -33.30 -3.34 7.27
N ASN A 606 -34.53 -3.37 7.78
CA ASN A 606 -35.55 -2.35 7.61
C ASN A 606 -35.62 -1.41 8.82
N PHE A 607 -35.41 -0.11 8.59
CA PHE A 607 -35.46 0.93 9.63
C PHE A 607 -36.70 1.82 9.54
N GLY A 608 -37.74 1.41 8.80
CA GLY A 608 -39.01 2.12 8.71
C GLY A 608 -38.86 3.59 8.37
N THR A 609 -39.71 4.45 8.94
CA THR A 609 -39.73 5.88 8.61
C THR A 609 -39.02 6.73 9.65
N GLY A 610 -38.08 7.56 9.21
CA GLY A 610 -37.48 8.63 10.01
C GLY A 610 -36.46 8.19 11.07
N SER A 611 -35.90 6.98 10.95
CA SER A 611 -34.85 6.49 11.84
C SER A 611 -33.56 7.31 11.75
N VAL A 612 -32.72 7.20 12.78
CA VAL A 612 -31.46 7.95 12.89
C VAL A 612 -30.31 7.01 13.29
N ILE A 613 -29.17 7.13 12.61
CA ILE A 613 -27.90 6.50 13.02
C ILE A 613 -26.88 7.63 13.14
N LYS A 614 -26.30 7.84 14.31
CA LYS A 614 -25.42 9.00 14.53
C LYS A 614 -24.23 8.68 15.40
N ASN A 615 -23.04 9.14 15.01
CA ASN A 615 -21.83 9.01 15.81
C ASN A 615 -21.55 7.53 16.19
N VAL A 616 -21.49 6.68 15.17
CA VAL A 616 -21.24 5.25 15.31
C VAL A 616 -19.92 4.90 14.63
N TRP A 617 -19.05 4.20 15.36
CA TRP A 617 -17.82 3.63 14.81
C TRP A 617 -18.05 2.16 14.47
N ILE A 618 -17.78 1.74 13.24
CA ILE A 618 -17.90 0.35 12.80
C ILE A 618 -16.54 -0.14 12.29
N GLN A 619 -16.13 -1.34 12.70
CA GLN A 619 -14.98 -2.03 12.11
C GLN A 619 -15.13 -3.55 12.07
N HIS A 620 -14.39 -4.19 11.19
CA HIS A 620 -14.29 -5.66 11.09
C HIS A 620 -15.63 -6.38 10.93
N THR A 621 -16.57 -5.78 10.20
CA THR A 621 -17.84 -6.41 9.83
C THR A 621 -17.83 -6.77 8.35
N LYS A 622 -18.81 -7.56 7.90
CA LYS A 622 -19.00 -7.80 6.46
C LYS A 622 -19.29 -6.48 5.75
N VAL A 623 -20.38 -5.83 6.14
CA VAL A 623 -20.81 -4.52 5.65
C VAL A 623 -20.97 -3.60 6.86
N GLY A 624 -20.75 -2.30 6.68
CA GLY A 624 -21.10 -1.32 7.71
C GLY A 624 -22.62 -1.21 7.88
N LEU A 625 -23.28 -0.59 6.89
CA LEU A 625 -24.74 -0.46 6.84
C LEU A 625 -25.30 -1.18 5.61
N TRP A 626 -26.14 -2.20 5.80
CA TRP A 626 -26.93 -2.83 4.72
C TRP A 626 -28.42 -2.49 4.90
N ILE A 627 -28.83 -1.33 4.42
CA ILE A 627 -30.16 -0.79 4.67
C ILE A 627 -31.10 -1.26 3.57
N SER A 628 -32.18 -1.94 3.95
CA SER A 628 -33.16 -2.48 3.02
C SER A 628 -34.53 -1.81 3.16
N SER A 629 -35.36 -2.00 2.13
CA SER A 629 -36.75 -1.56 2.14
C SER A 629 -37.59 -2.24 3.25
N PRO A 630 -38.70 -1.61 3.70
CA PRO A 630 -39.24 -0.28 3.36
C PRO A 630 -38.66 0.91 4.17
N THR A 631 -37.34 1.06 4.28
CA THR A 631 -36.73 2.25 4.92
C THR A 631 -37.00 3.55 4.14
N ASP A 632 -37.50 4.58 4.83
CA ASP A 632 -37.82 5.90 4.28
C ASP A 632 -37.35 7.02 5.22
N GLY A 633 -36.56 7.98 4.73
CA GLY A 633 -36.18 9.14 5.52
C GLY A 633 -35.12 8.87 6.59
N LEU A 634 -34.34 7.78 6.45
CA LEU A 634 -33.23 7.48 7.34
C LEU A 634 -32.16 8.58 7.26
N LYS A 635 -31.67 9.03 8.42
CA LYS A 635 -30.55 9.95 8.53
C LYS A 635 -29.38 9.24 9.23
N ALA A 636 -28.32 8.97 8.47
CA ALA A 636 -27.08 8.41 8.97
C ALA A 636 -25.98 9.48 8.93
N SER A 637 -25.37 9.82 10.07
CA SER A 637 -24.32 10.85 10.10
C SER A 637 -23.22 10.60 11.11
N ASP A 638 -22.09 11.28 10.92
CA ASP A 638 -20.95 11.25 11.85
C ASP A 638 -20.39 9.84 12.04
N LEU A 639 -20.47 9.00 10.99
CA LEU A 639 -20.02 7.61 11.05
C LEU A 639 -18.51 7.52 10.87
N ARG A 640 -17.92 6.49 11.46
CA ARG A 640 -16.55 6.06 11.19
C ARG A 640 -16.59 4.59 10.79
N ILE A 641 -16.48 4.29 9.51
CA ILE A 641 -16.55 2.91 9.01
C ILE A 641 -15.16 2.51 8.54
N ARG A 642 -14.59 1.48 9.15
CA ARG A 642 -13.22 1.02 8.93
C ARG A 642 -13.21 -0.45 8.55
N ASN A 643 -12.36 -0.83 7.59
CA ASN A 643 -11.96 -2.22 7.38
C ASN A 643 -13.14 -3.21 7.28
N THR A 644 -14.20 -2.86 6.55
CA THR A 644 -15.31 -3.77 6.22
C THR A 644 -14.93 -4.70 5.07
N TYR A 645 -15.39 -5.94 5.07
CA TYR A 645 -14.98 -6.95 4.06
C TYR A 645 -15.73 -6.83 2.73
N ALA A 646 -16.82 -6.08 2.72
CA ALA A 646 -17.56 -5.63 1.55
C ALA A 646 -17.84 -4.13 1.72
N ASP A 647 -19.04 -3.68 1.37
CA ASP A 647 -19.44 -2.29 1.35
C ASP A 647 -19.27 -1.59 2.70
N GLY A 648 -18.98 -0.29 2.67
CA GLY A 648 -19.15 0.56 3.84
C GLY A 648 -20.63 0.79 4.14
N VAL A 649 -21.36 1.30 3.15
CA VAL A 649 -22.81 1.51 3.20
C VAL A 649 -23.45 1.05 1.90
N ASN A 650 -24.53 0.27 1.98
CA ASN A 650 -25.37 -0.09 0.85
C ASN A 650 -26.83 0.27 1.15
N LEU A 651 -27.42 1.14 0.34
CA LEU A 651 -28.85 1.42 0.31
C LEU A 651 -29.48 0.51 -0.74
N HIS A 652 -30.22 -0.51 -0.29
CA HIS A 652 -30.64 -1.65 -1.11
C HIS A 652 -32.15 -1.68 -1.36
N GLY A 653 -32.53 -1.80 -2.63
CA GLY A 653 -33.91 -1.94 -3.08
C GLY A 653 -34.73 -0.66 -2.89
N ALA A 654 -35.98 -0.79 -2.42
CA ALA A 654 -36.92 0.34 -2.31
C ALA A 654 -36.64 1.31 -1.13
N VAL A 655 -35.38 1.60 -0.82
CA VAL A 655 -34.99 2.63 0.17
C VAL A 655 -35.25 4.03 -0.39
N LYS A 656 -35.79 4.93 0.45
CA LYS A 656 -36.22 6.26 0.03
C LYS A 656 -35.72 7.37 0.94
N ASN A 657 -35.56 8.57 0.36
CA ASN A 657 -35.32 9.82 1.08
C ASN A 657 -34.20 9.75 2.13
N THR A 658 -33.19 8.89 1.90
CA THR A 658 -32.18 8.57 2.89
C THR A 658 -30.94 9.44 2.70
N VAL A 659 -30.39 9.94 3.81
CA VAL A 659 -29.20 10.81 3.81
C VAL A 659 -28.09 10.12 4.59
N VAL A 660 -26.96 9.87 3.94
CA VAL A 660 -25.71 9.47 4.61
C VAL A 660 -24.72 10.62 4.50
N SER A 661 -24.25 11.14 5.64
CA SER A 661 -23.51 12.40 5.63
C SER A 661 -22.44 12.55 6.71
N ASN A 662 -21.51 13.49 6.50
CA ASN A 662 -20.47 13.87 7.46
C ASN A 662 -19.72 12.65 8.05
N SER A 663 -19.45 11.65 7.23
CA SER A 663 -18.90 10.37 7.68
C SER A 663 -17.51 10.12 7.09
N SER A 664 -16.66 9.41 7.84
CA SER A 664 -15.37 8.92 7.38
C SER A 664 -15.44 7.41 7.10
N ILE A 665 -15.10 7.00 5.88
CA ILE A 665 -15.17 5.61 5.44
C ILE A 665 -13.81 5.23 4.86
N ARG A 666 -13.16 4.19 5.41
CA ARG A 666 -11.81 3.78 4.97
C ARG A 666 -11.63 2.27 4.94
N GLY A 667 -10.91 1.76 3.94
CA GLY A 667 -10.49 0.35 3.92
C GLY A 667 -11.62 -0.63 3.62
N THR A 668 -12.65 -0.24 2.87
CA THR A 668 -13.77 -1.12 2.52
C THR A 668 -13.34 -2.18 1.51
N GLY A 669 -13.97 -3.36 1.55
CA GLY A 669 -13.68 -4.51 0.70
C GLY A 669 -14.59 -4.62 -0.52
N ASP A 670 -15.40 -3.60 -0.76
CA ASP A 670 -16.23 -3.35 -1.95
C ASP A 670 -16.58 -1.83 -1.93
N ASP A 671 -17.62 -1.42 -2.66
CA ASP A 671 -18.10 -0.05 -2.73
C ASP A 671 -18.18 0.61 -1.33
N ALA A 672 -17.46 1.71 -1.13
CA ALA A 672 -17.50 2.39 0.17
C ALA A 672 -18.91 2.94 0.46
N MET A 673 -19.62 3.41 -0.57
CA MET A 673 -21.02 3.81 -0.49
C MET A 673 -21.77 3.44 -1.78
N ALA A 674 -22.77 2.56 -1.70
CA ALA A 674 -23.57 2.11 -2.83
C ALA A 674 -25.06 2.42 -2.66
N MET A 675 -25.71 2.87 -3.74
CA MET A 675 -27.16 2.83 -3.90
C MET A 675 -27.48 1.77 -4.93
N TRP A 676 -28.04 0.65 -4.47
CA TRP A 676 -28.31 -0.49 -5.32
C TRP A 676 -29.81 -0.73 -5.48
N SER A 677 -30.35 -0.36 -6.64
CA SER A 677 -31.77 -0.49 -6.98
C SER A 677 -32.17 -1.93 -7.34
N ASP A 678 -31.81 -2.90 -6.52
CA ASP A 678 -32.09 -4.32 -6.76
C ASP A 678 -33.57 -4.66 -6.52
N GLY A 679 -34.25 -5.19 -7.53
CA GLY A 679 -35.67 -5.54 -7.53
C GLY A 679 -36.65 -4.37 -7.36
N ALA A 680 -36.19 -3.20 -6.89
CA ALA A 680 -36.94 -1.97 -6.77
C ALA A 680 -35.99 -0.76 -6.69
N ALA A 681 -36.48 0.40 -7.13
CA ALA A 681 -35.69 1.63 -7.18
C ALA A 681 -35.36 2.19 -5.79
N VAL A 682 -34.07 2.46 -5.55
CA VAL A 682 -33.64 3.43 -4.53
C VAL A 682 -34.02 4.81 -5.04
N THR A 683 -34.67 5.62 -4.20
CA THR A 683 -35.18 6.94 -4.63
C THR A 683 -34.81 8.08 -3.69
N ASN A 684 -34.53 9.26 -4.27
CA ASN A 684 -34.29 10.53 -3.56
C ASN A 684 -33.29 10.42 -2.41
N SER A 685 -32.28 9.54 -2.55
CA SER A 685 -31.28 9.32 -1.50
C SER A 685 -29.97 10.02 -1.86
N VAL A 686 -29.21 10.40 -0.84
CA VAL A 686 -28.00 11.21 -1.01
C VAL A 686 -26.85 10.74 -0.12
N PHE A 687 -25.66 10.68 -0.73
CA PHE A 687 -24.39 10.61 -0.02
C PHE A 687 -23.73 11.99 -0.07
N ARG A 688 -23.58 12.65 1.09
CA ARG A 688 -23.07 14.03 1.13
C ARG A 688 -22.04 14.35 2.19
N ASN A 689 -21.06 15.18 1.85
CA ASN A 689 -20.04 15.68 2.77
C ASN A 689 -19.31 14.53 3.50
N ASN A 690 -19.02 13.42 2.81
CA ASN A 690 -18.28 12.30 3.37
C ASN A 690 -16.81 12.33 2.92
N THR A 691 -15.92 11.78 3.74
CA THR A 691 -14.52 11.52 3.37
C THR A 691 -14.33 10.01 3.22
N VAL A 692 -14.06 9.56 2.00
CA VAL A 692 -13.80 8.17 1.64
C VAL A 692 -12.33 8.02 1.27
N GLN A 693 -11.67 7.00 1.82
CA GLN A 693 -10.27 6.69 1.50
C GLN A 693 -10.09 5.19 1.29
N LEU A 694 -9.28 4.81 0.31
CA LEU A 694 -8.76 3.45 0.20
C LEU A 694 -9.83 2.33 0.20
N PRO A 695 -10.90 2.41 -0.62
CA PRO A 695 -11.66 1.20 -0.93
C PRO A 695 -10.70 0.23 -1.63
N THR A 696 -10.47 -0.91 -0.98
CA THR A 696 -9.50 -1.94 -1.43
C THR A 696 -10.00 -2.70 -2.64
N LEU A 697 -11.32 -2.72 -2.86
CA LEU A 697 -12.01 -3.22 -4.03
C LEU A 697 -13.18 -2.29 -4.34
N ALA A 698 -13.49 -2.09 -5.63
CA ALA A 698 -14.65 -1.32 -6.10
C ALA A 698 -14.65 0.15 -5.65
N ASN A 699 -15.77 0.84 -5.79
CA ASN A 699 -15.79 2.29 -5.96
C ASN A 699 -15.80 3.05 -4.64
N GLY A 700 -15.42 4.33 -4.68
CA GLY A 700 -15.65 5.24 -3.54
C GLY A 700 -17.13 5.53 -3.31
N ALA A 701 -17.88 5.75 -4.39
CA ALA A 701 -19.34 5.75 -4.37
C ALA A 701 -19.92 5.15 -5.66
N ALA A 702 -21.07 4.50 -5.57
CA ALA A 702 -21.76 3.95 -6.72
C ALA A 702 -23.28 4.19 -6.68
N VAL A 703 -23.84 4.54 -7.83
CA VAL A 703 -25.30 4.60 -8.05
C VAL A 703 -25.65 3.61 -9.15
N TYR A 704 -26.29 2.50 -8.75
CA TYR A 704 -26.80 1.46 -9.63
C TYR A 704 -28.31 1.64 -9.82
N GLY A 705 -28.67 2.38 -10.87
CA GLY A 705 -30.07 2.65 -11.22
C GLY A 705 -30.80 3.61 -10.26
N GLY A 706 -32.13 3.54 -10.26
CA GLY A 706 -33.00 4.29 -9.34
C GLY A 706 -33.46 5.66 -9.84
N SER A 707 -33.91 6.53 -8.94
CA SER A 707 -34.53 7.82 -9.29
C SER A 707 -34.21 8.95 -8.31
N GLY A 708 -33.72 10.08 -8.81
CA GLY A 708 -33.52 11.29 -7.97
C GLY A 708 -32.37 11.19 -6.97
N ASN A 709 -31.44 10.26 -7.17
CA ASN A 709 -30.32 10.01 -6.25
C ASN A 709 -29.14 10.96 -6.50
N SER A 710 -28.37 11.26 -5.46
CA SER A 710 -27.21 12.14 -5.59
C SER A 710 -25.98 11.79 -4.74
N VAL A 711 -24.81 12.22 -5.23
CA VAL A 711 -23.51 12.12 -4.57
C VAL A 711 -22.88 13.52 -4.54
N GLU A 712 -22.82 14.13 -3.35
CA GLU A 712 -22.60 15.58 -3.19
C GLU A 712 -21.46 15.94 -2.24
N ASN A 713 -20.51 16.77 -2.68
CA ASN A 713 -19.44 17.34 -1.83
C ASN A 713 -18.64 16.31 -1.01
N ASN A 714 -18.39 15.12 -1.58
CA ASN A 714 -17.56 14.11 -0.95
C ASN A 714 -16.09 14.28 -1.38
N LEU A 715 -15.17 14.00 -0.45
CA LEU A 715 -13.75 13.82 -0.75
C LEU A 715 -13.49 12.32 -0.84
N ILE A 716 -13.12 11.83 -2.02
CA ILE A 716 -12.87 10.40 -2.26
C ILE A 716 -11.44 10.24 -2.76
N SER A 717 -10.65 9.45 -2.05
CA SER A 717 -9.24 9.30 -2.36
C SER A 717 -8.79 7.84 -2.40
N ASP A 718 -7.78 7.60 -3.22
CA ASP A 718 -6.95 6.41 -3.21
C ASP A 718 -7.65 5.05 -3.45
N THR A 719 -8.56 4.96 -4.42
CA THR A 719 -9.15 3.67 -4.83
C THR A 719 -8.09 2.67 -5.32
N VAL A 720 -8.22 1.37 -5.01
CA VAL A 720 -7.15 0.38 -5.24
C VAL A 720 -7.32 -0.45 -6.51
N VAL A 721 -8.37 -1.26 -6.62
CA VAL A 721 -8.58 -2.18 -7.76
C VAL A 721 -10.06 -2.26 -8.13
N ALA A 722 -10.37 -2.49 -9.41
CA ALA A 722 -11.73 -2.62 -9.93
C ALA A 722 -12.66 -1.43 -9.56
N ALA A 723 -12.05 -0.27 -9.41
CA ALA A 723 -12.61 0.88 -8.74
C ALA A 723 -12.54 2.15 -9.57
N SER A 724 -13.63 2.92 -9.53
CA SER A 724 -13.67 4.35 -9.84
C SER A 724 -13.80 5.15 -8.53
N GLY A 725 -13.54 6.46 -8.57
CA GLY A 725 -13.91 7.34 -7.47
C GLY A 725 -15.43 7.36 -7.29
N ILE A 726 -16.17 7.66 -8.38
CA ILE A 726 -17.63 7.57 -8.42
C ILE A 726 -18.09 6.85 -9.69
N ALA A 727 -18.95 5.84 -9.53
CA ALA A 727 -19.60 5.14 -10.63
C ALA A 727 -21.12 5.47 -10.71
N VAL A 728 -21.60 5.80 -11.91
CA VAL A 728 -23.03 5.85 -12.25
C VAL A 728 -23.28 4.78 -13.29
N SER A 729 -23.99 3.72 -12.91
CA SER A 729 -24.00 2.50 -13.71
C SER A 729 -25.38 1.87 -13.86
N SER A 730 -25.64 1.33 -15.04
CA SER A 730 -26.79 0.45 -15.31
C SER A 730 -26.43 -1.04 -15.32
N ARG A 731 -25.31 -1.42 -14.68
CA ARG A 731 -24.85 -2.82 -14.58
C ARG A 731 -25.73 -3.67 -13.68
N PHE A 732 -26.34 -3.08 -12.66
CA PHE A 732 -27.12 -3.81 -11.66
C PHE A 732 -28.45 -3.11 -11.38
N GLY A 733 -29.44 -3.90 -11.00
CA GLY A 733 -30.75 -3.42 -10.53
C GLY A 733 -31.65 -2.83 -11.61
N GLU A 734 -32.70 -2.17 -11.14
CA GLU A 734 -33.68 -1.47 -11.97
C GLU A 734 -33.04 -0.30 -12.74
N PRO A 735 -33.43 -0.05 -14.00
CA PRO A 735 -32.91 1.09 -14.77
C PRO A 735 -33.12 2.45 -14.10
N PHE A 736 -32.33 3.43 -14.52
CA PHE A 736 -32.56 4.81 -14.12
C PHE A 736 -33.94 5.29 -14.58
N SER A 737 -34.73 5.80 -13.63
CA SER A 737 -36.09 6.32 -13.87
C SER A 737 -36.24 7.80 -13.51
N GLY A 738 -35.18 8.45 -13.03
CA GLY A 738 -35.08 9.89 -12.84
C GLY A 738 -33.64 10.38 -12.87
N THR A 739 -33.45 11.68 -12.65
CA THR A 739 -32.13 12.32 -12.68
C THR A 739 -31.20 11.73 -11.61
N THR A 740 -29.95 11.47 -11.99
CA THR A 740 -28.85 11.20 -11.06
C THR A 740 -27.88 12.38 -11.06
N THR A 741 -27.55 12.91 -9.88
CA THR A 741 -26.67 14.10 -9.74
C THR A 741 -25.39 13.75 -9.00
N VAL A 742 -24.25 14.03 -9.61
CA VAL A 742 -22.92 13.92 -8.98
C VAL A 742 -22.33 15.33 -8.95
N SER A 743 -22.21 15.94 -7.78
CA SER A 743 -21.81 17.35 -7.70
C SER A 743 -20.88 17.75 -6.57
N GLY A 744 -19.94 18.65 -6.85
CA GLY A 744 -19.05 19.25 -5.84
C GLY A 744 -18.03 18.29 -5.22
N ASN A 745 -17.85 17.09 -5.78
CA ASN A 745 -16.94 16.09 -5.22
C ASN A 745 -15.48 16.37 -5.63
N ILE A 746 -14.54 16.01 -4.75
CA ILE A 746 -13.10 15.94 -5.07
C ILE A 746 -12.71 14.46 -5.12
N LEU A 747 -12.13 14.04 -6.24
CA LEU A 747 -11.68 12.68 -6.50
C LEU A 747 -10.16 12.69 -6.68
N ARG A 748 -9.43 12.23 -5.66
CA ARG A 748 -7.97 12.35 -5.59
C ARG A 748 -7.29 10.99 -5.71
N ARG A 749 -6.43 10.81 -6.70
CA ARG A 749 -5.73 9.53 -6.96
C ARG A 749 -6.69 8.33 -7.07
N THR A 750 -7.85 8.59 -7.68
CA THR A 750 -8.90 7.58 -7.92
C THR A 750 -8.89 7.05 -9.36
N GLY A 751 -9.67 6.01 -9.61
CA GLY A 751 -9.54 5.17 -10.80
C GLY A 751 -8.51 4.07 -10.55
N SER A 752 -8.65 2.95 -11.25
CA SER A 752 -7.79 1.78 -11.06
C SER A 752 -7.93 0.79 -12.21
N MET A 753 -7.15 -0.28 -12.16
CA MET A 753 -7.26 -1.38 -13.12
C MET A 753 -8.38 -2.31 -12.67
N GLU A 754 -9.32 -2.62 -13.57
CA GLU A 754 -10.21 -3.77 -13.47
C GLU A 754 -9.48 -4.98 -14.04
N VAL A 755 -8.88 -5.77 -13.15
CA VAL A 755 -7.98 -6.87 -13.51
C VAL A 755 -8.70 -8.04 -14.18
N ASN A 756 -10.00 -8.21 -13.97
CA ASN A 756 -10.76 -9.31 -14.59
C ASN A 756 -11.05 -9.05 -16.06
N TRP A 757 -11.18 -7.78 -16.45
CA TRP A 757 -11.49 -7.37 -17.83
C TRP A 757 -10.30 -6.74 -18.53
N ASN A 758 -9.23 -6.49 -17.80
CA ASN A 758 -8.07 -5.73 -18.24
C ASN A 758 -8.46 -4.32 -18.73
N THR A 759 -9.30 -3.64 -17.95
CA THR A 759 -9.87 -2.34 -18.30
C THR A 759 -9.37 -1.27 -17.33
N LYS A 760 -8.93 -0.14 -17.87
CA LYS A 760 -8.58 1.05 -17.10
C LYS A 760 -9.87 1.79 -16.73
N LEU A 761 -10.17 1.93 -15.45
CA LEU A 761 -11.33 2.69 -14.97
C LEU A 761 -10.92 4.12 -14.64
N GLY A 762 -11.78 5.09 -15.01
CA GLY A 762 -11.58 6.50 -14.73
C GLY A 762 -11.94 6.88 -13.28
N ALA A 763 -11.60 8.11 -12.87
CA ALA A 763 -12.01 8.66 -11.58
C ALA A 763 -13.54 8.81 -11.50
N LEU A 764 -14.16 9.35 -12.54
CA LEU A 764 -15.60 9.30 -12.78
C LEU A 764 -15.91 8.26 -13.84
N TRP A 765 -16.90 7.41 -13.60
CA TRP A 765 -17.30 6.38 -14.55
C TRP A 765 -18.81 6.36 -14.77
N VAL A 766 -19.24 6.59 -16.01
CA VAL A 766 -20.62 6.35 -16.44
C VAL A 766 -20.63 5.08 -17.28
N TYR A 767 -21.20 4.02 -16.73
CA TYR A 767 -21.14 2.66 -17.29
C TYR A 767 -22.53 2.19 -17.73
N ALA A 768 -22.78 2.18 -19.03
CA ALA A 768 -24.05 1.79 -19.62
C ALA A 768 -24.01 0.32 -20.10
N ASP A 769 -24.52 -0.60 -19.28
CA ASP A 769 -24.33 -2.04 -19.47
C ASP A 769 -25.61 -2.84 -19.72
N GLN A 770 -26.47 -3.04 -18.70
CA GLN A 770 -27.68 -3.86 -18.88
C GLN A 770 -28.81 -3.09 -19.55
N SER A 771 -28.88 -1.77 -19.33
CA SER A 771 -29.88 -0.88 -19.90
C SER A 771 -29.30 0.44 -20.39
N ASP A 772 -29.99 1.07 -21.33
CA ASP A 772 -29.68 2.43 -21.75
C ASP A 772 -29.92 3.41 -20.58
N ILE A 773 -29.01 4.36 -20.43
CA ILE A 773 -29.16 5.47 -19.48
C ILE A 773 -29.84 6.62 -20.23
N ASN A 774 -31.17 6.57 -20.24
CA ASN A 774 -32.00 7.57 -20.93
C ASN A 774 -32.33 8.80 -20.06
N GLN A 775 -32.19 8.66 -18.75
CA GLN A 775 -32.44 9.74 -17.81
C GLN A 775 -31.22 10.64 -17.65
N PRO A 776 -31.40 11.90 -17.21
CA PRO A 776 -30.28 12.82 -17.06
C PRO A 776 -29.26 12.32 -16.04
N VAL A 777 -28.00 12.25 -16.46
CA VAL A 777 -26.83 12.14 -15.57
C VAL A 777 -26.14 13.49 -15.53
N VAL A 778 -26.17 14.14 -14.38
CA VAL A 778 -25.65 15.50 -14.19
C VAL A 778 -24.34 15.45 -13.39
N LEU A 779 -23.23 15.81 -14.03
CA LEU A 779 -21.92 15.96 -13.41
C LEU A 779 -21.63 17.45 -13.25
N LYS A 780 -21.64 17.97 -12.02
CA LYS A 780 -21.53 19.41 -11.77
C LYS A 780 -20.43 19.76 -10.78
N ASN A 781 -19.50 20.64 -11.15
CA ASN A 781 -18.46 21.17 -10.25
C ASN A 781 -17.63 20.08 -9.55
N ASN A 782 -17.37 18.95 -10.22
CA ASN A 782 -16.50 17.91 -9.66
C ASN A 782 -15.05 18.23 -10.02
N THR A 783 -14.12 17.88 -9.12
CA THR A 783 -12.68 18.02 -9.33
C THR A 783 -12.04 16.64 -9.29
N VAL A 784 -11.22 16.33 -10.28
CA VAL A 784 -10.40 15.14 -10.34
C VAL A 784 -8.94 15.56 -10.28
N GLU A 785 -8.20 14.98 -9.33
CA GLU A 785 -6.80 15.29 -9.09
C GLU A 785 -5.99 14.00 -9.16
N ASP A 786 -4.98 13.97 -10.04
CA ASP A 786 -4.00 12.89 -10.11
C ASP A 786 -4.63 11.50 -10.35
N SER A 787 -5.65 11.37 -11.20
CA SER A 787 -6.34 10.09 -11.43
C SER A 787 -5.40 9.00 -11.99
N THR A 788 -5.61 7.74 -11.58
CA THR A 788 -4.73 6.62 -11.99
C THR A 788 -4.74 6.40 -13.49
N PHE A 789 -5.93 6.53 -14.08
CA PHE A 789 -6.11 6.54 -15.53
C PHE A 789 -6.85 7.80 -15.93
N SER A 790 -8.03 7.69 -16.56
CA SER A 790 -8.76 8.85 -17.04
C SER A 790 -9.48 9.62 -15.94
N GLY A 791 -9.76 10.89 -16.22
CA GLY A 791 -10.59 11.71 -15.34
C GLY A 791 -12.07 11.30 -15.43
N LEU A 792 -12.61 11.23 -16.65
CA LEU A 792 -13.98 10.78 -16.92
C LEU A 792 -13.98 9.67 -17.97
N LEU A 793 -14.54 8.52 -17.62
CA LEU A 793 -14.78 7.40 -18.53
C LEU A 793 -16.29 7.25 -18.78
N LEU A 794 -16.70 7.29 -20.04
CA LEU A 794 -18.03 6.91 -20.49
C LEU A 794 -17.89 5.60 -21.26
N SER A 795 -18.45 4.49 -20.79
CA SER A 795 -18.18 3.21 -21.45
C SER A 795 -19.35 2.25 -21.54
N TRP A 796 -19.13 1.37 -22.52
CA TRP A 796 -19.81 0.13 -22.86
C TRP A 796 -20.95 0.22 -23.87
N GLN A 797 -21.68 -0.88 -24.01
CA GLN A 797 -22.45 -1.23 -25.20
C GLN A 797 -23.83 -0.57 -25.29
N LYS A 798 -24.30 0.10 -24.24
CA LYS A 798 -25.61 0.79 -24.19
C LYS A 798 -25.47 2.30 -24.38
N GLN A 799 -26.60 2.97 -24.57
CA GLN A 799 -26.64 4.40 -24.84
C GLN A 799 -26.61 5.23 -23.55
N ILE A 800 -25.88 6.34 -23.60
CA ILE A 800 -25.92 7.43 -22.62
C ILE A 800 -26.56 8.64 -23.29
N SER A 801 -27.87 8.81 -23.11
CA SER A 801 -28.67 9.70 -23.97
C SER A 801 -28.75 11.16 -23.52
N ASP A 802 -28.48 11.45 -22.24
CA ASP A 802 -28.56 12.79 -21.64
C ASP A 802 -27.50 12.96 -20.53
N LEU A 803 -26.23 13.05 -20.94
CA LEU A 803 -25.14 13.44 -20.04
C LEU A 803 -24.98 14.97 -20.03
N ARG A 804 -24.89 15.56 -18.84
CA ARG A 804 -24.68 17.01 -18.68
C ARG A 804 -23.48 17.25 -17.77
N VAL A 805 -22.39 17.77 -18.32
CA VAL A 805 -21.16 18.07 -17.60
C VAL A 805 -20.97 19.58 -17.55
N ASP A 806 -20.88 20.14 -16.33
CA ASP A 806 -20.68 21.56 -16.11
C ASP A 806 -19.70 21.81 -14.96
N GLY A 807 -18.60 22.50 -15.22
CA GLY A 807 -17.62 22.84 -14.17
C GLY A 807 -16.70 21.69 -13.75
N LEU A 808 -16.52 20.66 -14.58
CA LEU A 808 -15.60 19.55 -14.29
C LEU A 808 -14.15 20.03 -14.43
N THR A 809 -13.35 19.91 -13.38
CA THR A 809 -11.89 20.13 -13.44
C THR A 809 -11.18 18.78 -13.36
N ILE A 810 -10.26 18.51 -14.29
CA ILE A 810 -9.39 17.34 -14.28
C ILE A 810 -7.95 17.84 -14.37
N ASP A 811 -7.14 17.51 -13.37
CA ASP A 811 -5.71 17.76 -13.39
C ASP A 811 -4.92 16.46 -13.19
N LYS A 812 -3.85 16.29 -13.96
CA LYS A 812 -2.88 15.19 -13.85
C LYS A 812 -3.52 13.80 -14.05
N ALA A 813 -4.30 13.61 -15.11
CA ALA A 813 -4.81 12.28 -15.45
C ALA A 813 -3.69 11.36 -15.94
N GLY A 814 -3.56 10.16 -15.36
CA GLY A 814 -2.59 9.14 -15.78
C GLY A 814 -2.86 8.51 -17.15
N HIS A 815 -3.98 8.84 -17.78
CA HIS A 815 -4.33 8.49 -19.16
C HIS A 815 -4.89 9.72 -19.88
N HIS A 816 -6.00 9.60 -20.61
CA HIS A 816 -6.70 10.74 -21.18
C HIS A 816 -7.52 11.51 -20.13
N GLY A 817 -7.74 12.80 -20.34
CA GLY A 817 -8.67 13.56 -19.49
C GLY A 817 -10.08 12.97 -19.51
N ILE A 818 -10.66 12.82 -20.71
CA ILE A 818 -11.98 12.22 -20.94
C ILE A 818 -11.86 11.09 -21.97
N GLU A 819 -12.43 9.93 -21.66
CA GLU A 819 -12.56 8.78 -22.56
C GLU A 819 -14.03 8.47 -22.83
N VAL A 820 -14.39 8.28 -24.10
CA VAL A 820 -15.76 8.01 -24.51
C VAL A 820 -15.86 6.83 -25.47
N TYR A 821 -16.28 5.70 -24.91
CA TYR A 821 -16.42 4.40 -25.58
C TYR A 821 -17.85 3.85 -25.56
N ALA A 822 -18.83 4.65 -25.12
CA ALA A 822 -20.26 4.37 -25.27
C ALA A 822 -20.89 5.18 -26.41
N GLY A 823 -22.10 4.80 -26.85
CA GLY A 823 -22.92 5.60 -27.74
C GLY A 823 -23.77 6.63 -26.99
N GLY A 824 -24.28 7.65 -27.69
CA GLY A 824 -25.24 8.61 -27.15
C GLY A 824 -24.83 10.07 -27.34
N LYS A 825 -25.15 10.95 -26.38
CA LYS A 825 -24.82 12.38 -26.45
C LYS A 825 -24.73 13.04 -25.07
N GLY A 826 -23.97 14.13 -25.01
CA GLY A 826 -23.90 14.93 -23.80
C GLY A 826 -23.35 16.34 -24.03
N THR A 827 -23.70 17.26 -23.14
CA THR A 827 -23.21 18.64 -23.14
C THR A 827 -22.06 18.79 -22.15
N PHE A 828 -21.05 19.56 -22.54
CA PHE A 828 -19.88 19.85 -21.71
C PHE A 828 -19.67 21.35 -21.68
N ALA A 829 -19.75 21.98 -20.51
CA ALA A 829 -19.48 23.39 -20.29
C ALA A 829 -18.51 23.56 -19.13
N ASN A 830 -17.76 24.66 -19.13
CA ASN A 830 -16.84 25.02 -18.05
C ASN A 830 -15.88 23.88 -17.63
N THR A 831 -15.56 22.96 -18.55
CA THR A 831 -14.75 21.78 -18.25
C THR A 831 -13.29 22.07 -18.55
N LYS A 832 -12.44 21.96 -17.54
CA LYS A 832 -11.01 22.26 -17.61
C LYS A 832 -10.20 20.99 -17.48
N ILE A 833 -9.29 20.75 -18.42
CA ILE A 833 -8.36 19.61 -18.39
C ILE A 833 -6.93 20.14 -18.42
N THR A 834 -6.10 19.71 -17.48
CA THR A 834 -4.67 20.01 -17.42
C THR A 834 -3.86 18.74 -17.17
N ASN A 835 -2.67 18.65 -17.77
CA ASN A 835 -1.67 17.62 -17.49
C ASN A 835 -2.15 16.15 -17.66
N ALA A 836 -3.04 15.87 -18.62
CA ALA A 836 -3.40 14.49 -18.97
C ALA A 836 -2.26 13.83 -19.78
N ALA A 837 -1.88 12.61 -19.40
CA ALA A 837 -0.71 11.91 -19.93
C ALA A 837 -0.82 11.58 -21.42
N ASP A 838 -1.98 11.07 -21.86
CA ASP A 838 -2.16 10.56 -23.23
C ASP A 838 -2.95 11.52 -24.13
N GLY A 839 -3.45 12.61 -23.56
CA GLY A 839 -4.22 13.62 -24.27
C GLY A 839 -5.48 14.01 -23.52
N ALA A 840 -6.15 15.06 -23.96
CA ALA A 840 -7.25 15.60 -23.18
C ALA A 840 -8.59 14.89 -23.45
N LEU A 841 -8.81 14.37 -24.67
CA LEU A 841 -10.05 13.72 -25.07
C LEU A 841 -9.77 12.54 -26.02
N ASP A 842 -10.37 11.39 -25.75
CA ASP A 842 -10.47 10.23 -26.67
C ASP A 842 -11.94 9.82 -26.85
N VAL A 843 -12.38 9.65 -28.10
CA VAL A 843 -13.77 9.33 -28.45
C VAL A 843 -13.80 8.28 -29.55
N ALA A 844 -14.32 7.09 -29.24
CA ALA A 844 -14.46 5.99 -30.19
C ALA A 844 -15.86 5.31 -30.19
N GLY A 845 -16.77 5.68 -29.28
CA GLY A 845 -18.05 4.99 -29.07
C GLY A 845 -19.27 5.46 -29.89
N GLY A 846 -19.11 6.39 -30.84
CA GLY A 846 -20.25 7.00 -31.56
C GLY A 846 -21.05 8.01 -30.74
N PHE A 847 -20.48 8.49 -29.63
CA PHE A 847 -21.04 9.52 -28.78
C PHE A 847 -20.89 10.93 -29.39
N THR A 848 -21.94 11.74 -29.30
CA THR A 848 -21.87 13.15 -29.69
C THR A 848 -21.51 14.04 -28.50
N VAL A 849 -20.26 14.52 -28.48
CA VAL A 849 -19.79 15.53 -27.52
C VAL A 849 -20.23 16.92 -27.97
N GLN A 850 -21.18 17.52 -27.26
CA GLN A 850 -21.64 18.88 -27.50
C GLN A 850 -20.86 19.86 -26.62
N ARG A 851 -19.87 20.54 -27.21
CA ARG A 851 -19.06 21.53 -26.51
C ARG A 851 -19.85 22.83 -26.32
N GLY A 852 -20.26 23.09 -25.08
CA GLY A 852 -20.72 24.40 -24.62
C GLY A 852 -19.58 25.39 -24.39
N SER A 853 -19.89 26.53 -23.77
CA SER A 853 -18.92 27.58 -23.45
C SER A 853 -18.01 27.23 -22.26
N GLY A 854 -16.84 27.87 -22.17
CA GLY A 854 -15.98 27.84 -20.98
C GLY A 854 -15.07 26.61 -20.85
N ASN A 855 -15.12 25.67 -21.80
CA ASN A 855 -14.19 24.54 -21.82
C ASN A 855 -12.76 25.00 -22.13
N SER A 856 -11.76 24.37 -21.52
CA SER A 856 -10.35 24.67 -21.76
C SER A 856 -9.48 23.43 -21.62
N GLY A 857 -8.45 23.33 -22.46
CA GLY A 857 -7.52 22.20 -22.49
C GLY A 857 -7.88 21.06 -23.46
N TRP A 858 -9.00 21.14 -24.21
CA TRP A 858 -9.47 20.07 -25.10
C TRP A 858 -10.45 20.51 -26.19
#